data_AF-M6JYZ0-F1
#
_entry.id   AF-M6JYZ0-F1
#
_cell.length_a   1.000
_cell.length_b   1.000
_cell.length_c   1.000
_cell.angle_alpha   90.00
_cell.angle_beta   90.00
_cell.angle_gamma   90.00
#
_symmetry.space_group_name_H-M   'P 1'
#
loop_
_entity.id
_entity.type
_entity.pdbx_description
1 polymer ?
#
loop_
_entity_poly.entity_id
_entity_poly.type
_entity_poly.pdbx_seq_one_letter_code
_entity_poly.pdbx_strand_id
1 'polypeptide(L)'
;MKLPEGPYSNGLLRTKTEPYIGVVPFLTASYLYDSENKTTSISDTSGKKADMTYSGFTTTSVTSVNSNPISTIAVTKNALGDIQSKTENGKTIQYQYDSNSKTTQIKDPEGKNVNFTYDLLGHKLSQTTVNTGTTTFQYSVSGKVLEQRNANGSFLTYQYDTLDRLLRVVGNASNGSTQTVQLTYDETGAANGVGKLTSIFDAIGKTDFQYDARGNQTKIRKYLNQEDLTLIFLKDYDLGNKITTLTYPNGSVIHNQYTPGGYLTSITMDAPDGSSSGQPVVNYVGPLAEGTKFKVQRTVGNGVQTNIYFDPILQKPTEIVTGIDADVYESLTYDYDLAGNITKIDDLRNPGRTQTFQYDTFNRITNATGKYGTEDYQYSDGGNLIKKGTSSYSYGGSNQHAVTQIVSPAGIKNYSYDSSGLMIHRDGDTLEYDPMGKLHRILTSDGQVLTYDYDYSGSRVRKSNQGDGSSVVSVDGTYEVSFRPGYSPLHTLYVKGLSGDLVSQLSLESVSLLTNAQFENSEDSTIAGLFLNSKNALCKGISKDCKEYYKNRIYKKYLAGLEILFSVQHGRIGNQFRLTIISLFGICLFGYLGFSILNSKSFRMLDSLRIGITPILILSVFMGFNFFSCGLLPGTSNKNGDPPWVIFPSTIPVDTPSVSSTGTSSGGNIGGTPVPGMIFFHPNHLGSISMATNGAGKPISGGSAIGTSFVSYKPYGGILRTDSYGPDVFRYKYTGQEEDKETGLLYYKSRYYDPEMARFLQADSIVNGESVSGSNLYMYVDGNPLSYRDPAGQNALIHMFNQIVKTMIGFANKNMPSKATVEKNVRAIGRGIDHGARVIGRGAAGMNHNIQARFYKQLHLIDHAGRAVMRSVDHSWREVLEKSTRIGREMGRGIDGAVRKILSGGTYSRNHGTRMWSLDHSITGKFLGHAWQDILDWDWGKILAGVAIVVVVVFFPEVILAGLEIFDLKYLAGSVIASMIFTAAKLIIEGMAGEEAEDGRPYNTN
;
A
#
# COMPACT_ATOMS: atom_id res chain seq x y z
N MET A 1 44.95 -35.11 25.76
CA MET A 1 43.58 -35.54 25.42
C MET A 1 43.30 -35.03 24.01
N LYS A 2 43.17 -35.92 23.02
CA LYS A 2 42.97 -35.57 21.61
C LYS A 2 41.64 -34.81 21.43
N LEU A 3 41.67 -33.71 20.70
CA LEU A 3 40.49 -33.04 20.15
C LEU A 3 39.74 -34.05 19.25
N PRO A 4 38.46 -34.35 19.48
CA PRO A 4 37.66 -35.10 18.53
C PRO A 4 37.19 -34.15 17.42
N GLU A 5 37.64 -34.47 16.22
CA GLU A 5 37.06 -34.27 14.88
C GLU A 5 35.98 -33.19 14.70
N GLY A 6 36.25 -32.28 13.76
CA GLY A 6 35.40 -31.12 13.44
C GLY A 6 33.97 -31.46 13.02
N PRO A 7 33.05 -30.50 13.14
CA PRO A 7 31.63 -30.74 12.91
C PRO A 7 31.38 -30.87 11.41
N TYR A 8 31.20 -32.10 10.94
CA TYR A 8 30.29 -32.30 9.82
C TYR A 8 28.91 -31.89 10.34
N SER A 9 28.48 -30.65 10.06
CA SER A 9 27.13 -30.23 10.37
C SER A 9 26.20 -31.15 9.59
N ASN A 10 25.33 -31.88 10.29
CA ASN A 10 24.25 -32.67 9.70
C ASN A 10 23.17 -31.80 9.02
N GLY A 11 23.49 -30.55 8.67
CA GLY A 11 22.58 -29.56 8.11
C GLY A 11 21.49 -29.07 9.06
N LEU A 12 21.49 -29.49 10.34
CA LEU A 12 20.44 -29.11 11.29
C LEU A 12 20.62 -27.67 11.78
N LEU A 13 19.50 -26.96 11.86
CA LEU A 13 19.41 -25.60 12.40
C LEU A 13 19.61 -25.65 13.92
N ARG A 14 20.78 -25.23 14.42
CA ARG A 14 21.02 -25.17 15.88
C ARG A 14 20.59 -23.85 16.50
N THR A 15 20.77 -22.76 15.77
CA THR A 15 20.41 -21.42 16.22
C THR A 15 19.80 -20.64 15.06
N LYS A 16 18.78 -19.85 15.37
CA LYS A 16 18.14 -18.91 14.44
C LYS A 16 17.99 -17.57 15.14
N THR A 17 18.65 -16.56 14.61
CA THR A 17 18.49 -15.18 15.08
C THR A 17 17.51 -14.46 14.15
N GLU A 18 16.43 -13.91 14.71
CA GLU A 18 15.53 -13.04 13.95
C GLU A 18 16.28 -11.75 13.56
N PRO A 19 15.94 -11.14 12.42
CA PRO A 19 16.69 -9.98 11.98
C PRO A 19 16.45 -8.81 12.93
N TYR A 20 17.50 -8.03 13.14
CA TYR A 20 17.59 -7.07 14.25
C TYR A 20 18.21 -5.76 13.77
N ILE A 21 18.03 -4.70 14.58
CA ILE A 21 18.62 -3.40 14.33
C ILE A 21 19.55 -3.06 15.49
N GLY A 22 20.85 -3.15 15.22
CA GLY A 22 21.93 -2.44 15.92
C GLY A 22 22.23 -2.74 17.39
N VAL A 23 21.40 -3.44 18.17
CA VAL A 23 21.68 -3.63 19.61
C VAL A 23 21.28 -5.03 20.13
N VAL A 24 22.16 -5.59 20.97
CA VAL A 24 22.08 -6.90 21.63
C VAL A 24 21.23 -6.78 22.91
N PRO A 25 20.45 -7.81 23.32
CA PRO A 25 20.37 -9.16 22.76
C PRO A 25 19.30 -9.31 21.66
N PHE A 26 19.66 -10.03 20.60
CA PHE A 26 18.76 -10.35 19.49
C PHE A 26 17.83 -11.48 19.88
N LEU A 27 16.61 -11.48 19.34
CA LEU A 27 15.70 -12.63 19.46
C LEU A 27 16.34 -13.84 18.76
N THR A 28 16.90 -14.76 19.54
CA THR A 28 17.65 -15.92 19.03
C THR A 28 17.07 -17.19 19.60
N ALA A 29 16.48 -18.01 18.74
CA ALA A 29 16.01 -19.35 19.07
C ALA A 29 17.16 -20.35 18.98
N SER A 30 17.25 -21.23 19.97
CA SER A 30 18.16 -22.39 20.03
C SER A 30 17.34 -23.67 19.94
N TYR A 31 17.85 -24.65 19.21
CA TYR A 31 17.16 -25.90 18.92
C TYR A 31 17.98 -27.08 19.45
N LEU A 32 17.32 -27.96 20.20
CA LEU A 32 17.86 -29.24 20.65
C LEU A 32 17.18 -30.37 19.90
N TYR A 33 17.95 -31.42 19.61
CA TYR A 33 17.51 -32.57 18.84
C TYR A 33 17.83 -33.87 19.58
N ASP A 34 17.03 -34.90 19.37
CA ASP A 34 17.34 -36.27 19.78
C ASP A 34 18.30 -36.99 18.81
N SER A 35 18.62 -38.25 19.09
CA SER A 35 19.47 -39.09 18.23
C SER A 35 18.87 -39.40 16.85
N GLU A 36 17.56 -39.20 16.68
CA GLU A 36 16.85 -39.36 15.40
C GLU A 36 16.72 -38.03 14.64
N ASN A 37 17.38 -36.97 15.11
CA ASN A 37 17.33 -35.60 14.58
C ASN A 37 15.93 -34.95 14.67
N LYS A 38 15.06 -35.38 15.59
CA LYS A 38 13.79 -34.70 15.89
C LYS A 38 14.00 -33.63 16.95
N THR A 39 13.34 -32.49 16.79
CA THR A 39 13.45 -31.37 17.72
C THR A 39 12.83 -31.72 19.08
N THR A 40 13.59 -31.65 20.16
CA THR A 40 13.10 -31.92 21.53
C THR A 40 12.86 -30.65 22.34
N SER A 41 13.52 -29.55 21.98
CA SER A 41 13.31 -28.27 22.63
C SER A 41 13.66 -27.12 21.69
N ILE A 42 12.87 -26.05 21.76
CA ILE A 42 13.14 -24.76 21.14
C ILE A 42 13.10 -23.71 22.25
N SER A 43 14.18 -22.99 22.49
CA SER A 43 14.21 -21.91 23.49
C SER A 43 14.75 -20.64 22.87
N ASP A 44 14.09 -19.51 23.08
CA ASP A 44 14.58 -18.21 22.60
C ASP A 44 15.01 -17.27 23.73
N THR A 45 15.67 -16.18 23.35
CA THR A 45 16.19 -15.15 24.27
C THR A 45 15.10 -14.30 24.91
N SER A 46 13.83 -14.41 24.50
CA SER A 46 12.69 -13.79 25.20
C SER A 46 12.26 -14.57 26.44
N GLY A 47 12.86 -15.75 26.67
CA GLY A 47 12.48 -16.68 27.74
C GLY A 47 11.37 -17.64 27.34
N LYS A 48 10.91 -17.62 26.08
CA LYS A 48 9.94 -18.56 25.54
C LYS A 48 10.63 -19.88 25.19
N LYS A 49 10.07 -20.98 25.68
CA LYS A 49 10.59 -22.34 25.51
C LYS A 49 9.47 -23.32 25.17
N ALA A 50 9.59 -24.00 24.05
CA ALA A 50 8.72 -25.09 23.65
C ALA A 50 9.47 -26.42 23.81
N ASP A 51 9.02 -27.26 24.73
CA ASP A 51 9.55 -28.62 24.93
C ASP A 51 8.64 -29.63 24.23
N MET A 52 9.24 -30.52 23.43
CA MET A 52 8.53 -31.54 22.65
C MET A 52 8.86 -32.94 23.15
N THR A 53 7.82 -33.74 23.37
CA THR A 53 7.93 -35.17 23.67
C THR A 53 7.24 -36.00 22.58
N TYR A 54 7.84 -37.13 22.25
CA TYR A 54 7.37 -38.04 21.21
C TYR A 54 6.97 -39.37 21.85
N SER A 55 5.72 -39.79 21.65
CA SER A 55 5.18 -41.07 22.12
C SER A 55 4.46 -41.75 20.95
N GLY A 56 5.14 -42.69 20.28
CA GLY A 56 4.65 -43.30 19.04
C GLY A 56 4.40 -42.25 17.95
N PHE A 57 3.15 -42.17 17.47
CA PHE A 57 2.74 -41.16 16.48
C PHE A 57 2.20 -39.86 17.10
N THR A 58 2.25 -39.72 18.43
CA THR A 58 1.83 -38.51 19.14
C THR A 58 3.03 -37.64 19.49
N THR A 59 2.95 -36.36 19.14
CA THR A 59 3.90 -35.32 19.57
C THR A 59 3.20 -34.36 20.51
N THR A 60 3.72 -34.18 21.73
CA THR A 60 3.22 -33.21 22.70
C THR A 60 4.23 -32.09 22.85
N SER A 61 3.80 -30.85 22.60
CA SER A 61 4.59 -29.63 22.74
C SER A 61 4.03 -28.79 23.88
N VAL A 62 4.85 -28.49 24.89
CA VAL A 62 4.52 -27.58 25.98
C VAL A 62 5.32 -26.30 25.79
N THR A 63 4.62 -25.20 25.50
CA THR A 63 5.22 -23.86 25.42
C THR A 63 5.11 -23.18 26.77
N SER A 64 6.24 -22.75 27.30
CA SER A 64 6.38 -21.98 28.52
C SER A 64 7.09 -20.66 28.26
N VAL A 65 6.85 -19.66 29.10
CA VAL A 65 7.62 -18.42 29.13
C VAL A 65 8.09 -18.22 30.56
N ASN A 66 9.42 -18.08 30.75
CA ASN A 66 10.05 -17.99 32.07
C ASN A 66 9.60 -19.14 33.00
N SER A 67 9.57 -20.36 32.45
CA SER A 67 9.14 -21.61 33.12
C SER A 67 7.64 -21.73 33.46
N ASN A 68 6.81 -20.74 33.09
CA ASN A 68 5.36 -20.84 33.26
C ASN A 68 4.71 -21.38 31.98
N PRO A 69 3.97 -22.50 32.00
CA PRO A 69 3.32 -23.05 30.81
C PRO A 69 2.19 -22.13 30.35
N ILE A 70 2.20 -21.73 29.08
CA ILE A 70 1.19 -20.88 28.45
C ILE A 70 0.35 -21.60 27.39
N SER A 71 0.86 -22.71 26.82
CA SER A 71 0.14 -23.50 25.82
C SER A 71 0.65 -24.93 25.80
N THR A 72 -0.27 -25.89 25.70
CA THR A 72 0.03 -27.31 25.48
C THR A 72 -0.70 -27.80 24.24
N ILE A 73 0.06 -28.33 23.27
CA ILE A 73 -0.47 -28.85 22.02
C ILE A 73 -0.02 -30.30 21.86
N ALA A 74 -0.98 -31.22 21.71
CA ALA A 74 -0.70 -32.62 21.36
C ALA A 74 -1.25 -32.93 19.95
N VAL A 75 -0.42 -33.45 19.07
CA VAL A 75 -0.78 -33.83 17.70
C VAL A 75 -0.55 -35.32 17.53
N THR A 76 -1.60 -36.07 17.21
CA THR A 76 -1.50 -37.51 16.90
C THR A 76 -1.67 -37.72 15.41
N LYS A 77 -0.72 -38.45 14.81
CA LYS A 77 -0.74 -38.79 13.39
C LYS A 77 -1.03 -40.27 13.15
N ASN A 78 -1.46 -40.61 11.94
CA ASN A 78 -1.47 -42.00 11.47
C ASN A 78 -0.09 -42.40 10.91
N ALA A 79 0.04 -43.64 10.45
CA ALA A 79 1.27 -44.15 9.83
C ALA A 79 1.63 -43.49 8.49
N LEU A 80 0.67 -42.85 7.82
CA LEU A 80 0.88 -42.08 6.59
C LEU A 80 1.34 -40.64 6.87
N GLY A 81 1.30 -40.19 8.13
CA GLY A 81 1.67 -38.84 8.56
C GLY A 81 0.50 -37.86 8.65
N ASP A 82 -0.73 -38.30 8.35
CA ASP A 82 -1.93 -37.47 8.44
C ASP A 82 -2.33 -37.26 9.91
N ILE A 83 -2.78 -36.05 10.25
CA ILE A 83 -3.13 -35.67 11.62
C ILE A 83 -4.50 -36.23 11.99
N GLN A 84 -4.58 -37.24 12.83
CA GLN A 84 -5.88 -37.79 13.28
C GLN A 84 -6.53 -36.95 14.38
N SER A 85 -5.71 -36.35 15.26
CA SER A 85 -6.22 -35.44 16.27
C SER A 85 -5.21 -34.35 16.63
N LYS A 86 -5.74 -33.19 16.98
CA LYS A 86 -5.00 -32.06 17.55
C LYS A 86 -5.71 -31.64 18.83
N THR A 87 -5.02 -31.75 19.96
CA THR A 87 -5.50 -31.29 21.26
C THR A 87 -4.74 -30.04 21.65
N GLU A 88 -5.45 -28.94 21.89
CA GLU A 88 -4.89 -27.66 22.34
C GLU A 88 -5.53 -27.31 23.68
N ASN A 89 -4.71 -27.15 24.72
CA ASN A 89 -5.13 -26.81 26.07
C ASN A 89 -6.32 -27.67 26.59
N GLY A 90 -6.30 -28.96 26.26
CA GLY A 90 -7.31 -29.95 26.66
C GLY A 90 -8.52 -30.09 25.73
N LYS A 91 -8.65 -29.25 24.69
CA LYS A 91 -9.75 -29.33 23.70
C LYS A 91 -9.26 -29.98 22.42
N THR A 92 -10.02 -30.92 21.88
CA THR A 92 -9.56 -31.80 20.79
C THR A 92 -10.35 -31.60 19.51
N ILE A 93 -9.63 -31.42 18.41
CA ILE A 93 -10.13 -31.48 17.04
C ILE A 93 -9.76 -32.86 16.48
N GLN A 94 -10.70 -33.50 15.80
CA GLN A 94 -10.49 -34.80 15.15
C GLN A 94 -10.61 -34.67 13.63
N TYR A 95 -9.82 -35.46 12.91
CA TYR A 95 -9.83 -35.46 11.45
C TYR A 95 -9.99 -36.88 10.92
N GLN A 96 -10.70 -37.02 9.81
CA GLN A 96 -10.80 -38.25 9.04
C GLN A 96 -10.31 -38.00 7.61
N TYR A 97 -9.76 -39.03 6.99
CA TYR A 97 -9.16 -38.98 5.67
C TYR A 97 -9.69 -40.11 4.78
N ASP A 98 -9.70 -39.89 3.48
CA ASP A 98 -9.90 -40.95 2.49
C ASP A 98 -8.60 -41.74 2.23
N SER A 99 -8.65 -42.71 1.30
CA SER A 99 -7.49 -43.52 0.91
C SER A 99 -6.37 -42.73 0.22
N ASN A 100 -6.63 -41.48 -0.20
CA ASN A 100 -5.69 -40.59 -0.86
C ASN A 100 -5.16 -39.50 0.10
N SER A 101 -5.35 -39.67 1.42
CA SER A 101 -4.96 -38.70 2.45
C SER A 101 -5.61 -37.31 2.28
N LYS A 102 -6.83 -37.25 1.74
CA LYS A 102 -7.66 -36.03 1.72
C LYS A 102 -8.62 -36.02 2.88
N THR A 103 -8.72 -34.88 3.58
CA THR A 103 -9.59 -34.72 4.75
C THR A 103 -11.06 -34.84 4.36
N THR A 104 -11.75 -35.88 4.83
CA THR A 104 -13.20 -36.11 4.60
C THR A 104 -14.06 -35.57 5.73
N GLN A 105 -13.51 -35.43 6.94
CA GLN A 105 -14.22 -34.85 8.07
C GLN A 105 -13.26 -34.10 9.00
N ILE A 106 -13.73 -32.97 9.50
CA ILE A 106 -13.15 -32.24 10.64
C ILE A 106 -14.24 -32.17 11.71
N LYS A 107 -13.93 -32.60 12.93
CA LYS A 107 -14.83 -32.55 14.07
C LYS A 107 -14.25 -31.65 15.15
N ASP A 108 -14.98 -30.61 15.51
CA ASP A 108 -14.57 -29.67 16.54
C ASP A 108 -14.75 -30.25 17.96
N PRO A 109 -14.26 -29.55 19.01
CA PRO A 109 -14.38 -30.02 20.39
C PRO A 109 -15.81 -30.17 20.91
N GLU A 110 -16.78 -29.47 20.30
CA GLU A 110 -18.21 -29.58 20.63
C GLU A 110 -18.91 -30.69 19.82
N GLY A 111 -18.16 -31.40 18.99
CA GLY A 111 -18.63 -32.49 18.15
C GLY A 111 -19.33 -32.04 16.87
N LYS A 112 -19.19 -30.78 16.46
CA LYS A 112 -19.71 -30.28 15.18
C LYS A 112 -18.79 -30.70 14.05
N ASN A 113 -19.39 -31.19 12.98
CA ASN A 113 -18.65 -31.72 11.84
C ASN A 113 -18.63 -30.74 10.67
N VAL A 114 -17.50 -30.70 9.99
CA VAL A 114 -17.35 -30.22 8.63
C VAL A 114 -16.98 -31.41 7.76
N ASN A 115 -17.83 -31.76 6.81
CA ASN A 115 -17.63 -32.92 5.94
C ASN A 115 -17.26 -32.49 4.53
N PHE A 116 -16.43 -33.28 3.87
CA PHE A 116 -15.97 -33.07 2.50
C PHE A 116 -16.09 -34.35 1.69
N THR A 117 -16.39 -34.19 0.40
CA THR A 117 -16.28 -35.28 -0.57
C THR A 117 -15.43 -34.85 -1.75
N TYR A 118 -14.76 -35.80 -2.41
CA TYR A 118 -13.85 -35.54 -3.50
C TYR A 118 -14.11 -36.45 -4.70
N ASP A 119 -13.70 -36.01 -5.88
CA ASP A 119 -13.59 -36.87 -7.06
C ASP A 119 -12.29 -37.69 -7.02
N LEU A 120 -12.11 -38.58 -8.01
CA LEU A 120 -10.91 -39.42 -8.13
C LEU A 120 -9.61 -38.62 -8.38
N LEU A 121 -9.72 -37.36 -8.84
CA LEU A 121 -8.59 -36.46 -9.07
C LEU A 121 -8.28 -35.60 -7.82
N GLY A 122 -9.10 -35.71 -6.77
CA GLY A 122 -8.96 -34.97 -5.52
C GLY A 122 -9.60 -33.58 -5.53
N HIS A 123 -10.44 -33.25 -6.51
CA HIS A 123 -11.25 -32.02 -6.49
C HIS A 123 -12.44 -32.19 -5.55
N LYS A 124 -12.79 -31.14 -4.82
CA LYS A 124 -13.83 -31.16 -3.78
C LYS A 124 -15.23 -31.11 -4.38
N LEU A 125 -16.00 -32.20 -4.32
CA LEU A 125 -17.37 -32.27 -4.86
C LEU A 125 -18.41 -31.65 -3.92
N SER A 126 -18.22 -31.76 -2.61
CA SER A 126 -19.10 -31.12 -1.63
C SER A 126 -18.38 -30.70 -0.35
N GLN A 127 -18.97 -29.73 0.32
CA GLN A 127 -18.63 -29.29 1.67
C GLN A 127 -19.91 -29.09 2.46
N THR A 128 -20.04 -29.74 3.61
CA THR A 128 -21.19 -29.58 4.51
C THR A 128 -20.72 -29.06 5.85
N THR A 129 -21.29 -27.93 6.30
CA THR A 129 -21.02 -27.37 7.63
C THR A 129 -22.32 -27.25 8.42
N VAL A 130 -22.21 -27.15 9.76
CA VAL A 130 -23.35 -26.88 10.64
C VAL A 130 -23.89 -25.44 10.55
N ASN A 131 -23.25 -24.57 9.76
CA ASN A 131 -23.60 -23.14 9.64
C ASN A 131 -24.21 -22.78 8.27
N THR A 132 -23.76 -23.46 7.21
CA THR A 132 -24.06 -23.10 5.82
C THR A 132 -24.74 -24.22 5.03
N GLY A 133 -25.07 -25.33 5.69
CA GLY A 133 -25.55 -26.54 5.03
C GLY A 133 -24.53 -27.11 4.03
N THR A 134 -25.04 -27.74 2.97
CA THR A 134 -24.22 -28.38 1.92
C THR A 134 -24.00 -27.45 0.73
N THR A 135 -22.74 -27.17 0.43
CA THR A 135 -22.30 -26.56 -0.83
C THR A 135 -21.76 -27.65 -1.76
N THR A 136 -22.15 -27.64 -3.04
CA THR A 136 -21.69 -28.60 -4.04
C THR A 136 -20.95 -27.91 -5.17
N PHE A 137 -20.01 -28.62 -5.79
CA PHE A 137 -19.18 -28.13 -6.88
C PHE A 137 -19.22 -29.10 -8.05
N GLN A 138 -19.35 -28.55 -9.26
CA GLN A 138 -19.18 -29.30 -10.51
C GLN A 138 -17.92 -28.82 -11.22
N TYR A 139 -17.19 -29.73 -11.85
CA TYR A 139 -15.92 -29.44 -12.49
C TYR A 139 -15.94 -29.79 -13.98
N SER A 140 -15.19 -29.02 -14.75
CA SER A 140 -14.81 -29.34 -16.12
C SER A 140 -13.74 -30.43 -16.16
N VAL A 141 -13.50 -30.98 -17.35
CA VAL A 141 -12.43 -31.96 -17.58
C VAL A 141 -11.02 -31.42 -17.29
N SER A 142 -10.83 -30.09 -17.36
CA SER A 142 -9.57 -29.42 -16.98
C SER A 142 -9.47 -29.10 -15.49
N GLY A 143 -10.47 -29.50 -14.68
CA GLY A 143 -10.49 -29.29 -13.23
C GLY A 143 -10.93 -27.89 -12.79
N LYS A 144 -11.52 -27.08 -13.69
CA LYS A 144 -12.12 -25.77 -13.35
C LYS A 144 -13.55 -25.93 -12.85
N VAL A 145 -13.95 -25.14 -11.86
CA VAL A 145 -15.32 -25.15 -11.31
C VAL A 145 -16.29 -24.61 -12.37
N LEU A 146 -17.30 -25.38 -12.75
CA LEU A 146 -18.37 -24.96 -13.66
C LEU A 146 -19.60 -24.45 -12.91
N GLU A 147 -19.91 -25.06 -11.76
CA GLU A 147 -21.02 -24.65 -10.89
C GLU A 147 -20.60 -24.75 -9.43
N GLN A 148 -21.00 -23.76 -8.62
CA GLN A 148 -21.04 -23.84 -7.17
C GLN A 148 -22.48 -23.60 -6.71
N ARG A 149 -23.06 -24.54 -5.96
CA ARG A 149 -24.44 -24.44 -5.47
C ARG A 149 -24.49 -24.49 -3.95
N ASN A 150 -25.15 -23.51 -3.35
CA ASN A 150 -25.29 -23.34 -1.90
C ASN A 150 -26.56 -24.05 -1.37
N ALA A 151 -26.68 -24.17 -0.05
CA ALA A 151 -27.75 -24.90 0.61
C ALA A 151 -29.13 -24.22 0.52
N ASN A 152 -29.18 -22.92 0.23
CA ASN A 152 -30.42 -22.17 0.00
C ASN A 152 -30.93 -22.31 -1.44
N GLY A 153 -30.25 -23.11 -2.28
CA GLY A 153 -30.59 -23.33 -3.68
C GLY A 153 -29.97 -22.31 -4.64
N SER A 154 -29.40 -21.20 -4.13
CA SER A 154 -28.63 -20.27 -4.96
C SER A 154 -27.39 -20.93 -5.55
N PHE A 155 -26.98 -20.50 -6.73
CA PHE A 155 -25.80 -21.07 -7.39
C PHE A 155 -25.11 -20.08 -8.33
N LEU A 156 -23.79 -20.25 -8.43
CA LEU A 156 -22.91 -19.56 -9.35
C LEU A 156 -22.52 -20.51 -10.47
N THR A 157 -22.54 -20.03 -11.71
CA THR A 157 -22.00 -20.74 -12.88
C THR A 157 -20.85 -19.97 -13.49
N TYR A 158 -19.86 -20.70 -13.96
CA TYR A 158 -18.62 -20.15 -14.51
C TYR A 158 -18.42 -20.65 -15.94
N GLN A 159 -18.07 -19.73 -16.82
CA GLN A 159 -17.76 -20.03 -18.22
C GLN A 159 -16.32 -19.63 -18.53
N TYR A 160 -15.61 -20.49 -19.24
CA TYR A 160 -14.21 -20.30 -19.58
C TYR A 160 -14.01 -20.30 -21.10
N ASP A 161 -12.97 -19.63 -21.56
CA ASP A 161 -12.51 -19.74 -22.94
C ASP A 161 -11.67 -21.02 -23.17
N THR A 162 -11.21 -21.23 -24.40
CA THR A 162 -10.38 -22.39 -24.78
C THR A 162 -8.99 -22.39 -24.14
N LEU A 163 -8.59 -21.30 -23.48
CA LEU A 163 -7.34 -21.17 -22.73
C LEU A 163 -7.58 -21.28 -21.21
N ASP A 164 -8.76 -21.75 -20.79
CA ASP A 164 -9.21 -21.87 -19.39
C ASP A 164 -9.23 -20.52 -18.62
N ARG A 165 -9.40 -19.39 -19.33
CA ARG A 165 -9.59 -18.06 -18.72
C ARG A 165 -11.08 -17.80 -18.49
N LEU A 166 -11.43 -17.19 -17.36
CA LEU A 166 -12.82 -16.96 -16.96
C LEU A 166 -13.46 -15.86 -17.81
N LEU A 167 -14.49 -16.19 -18.60
CA LEU A 167 -15.23 -15.24 -19.43
C LEU A 167 -16.47 -14.67 -18.75
N ARG A 168 -17.15 -15.48 -17.93
CA ARG A 168 -18.44 -15.09 -17.36
C ARG A 168 -18.70 -15.79 -16.03
N VAL A 169 -19.26 -15.05 -15.10
CA VAL A 169 -19.86 -15.54 -13.86
C VAL A 169 -21.33 -15.16 -13.86
N VAL A 170 -22.21 -16.11 -13.57
CA VAL A 170 -23.64 -15.86 -13.40
C VAL A 170 -24.10 -16.39 -12.07
N GLY A 171 -24.68 -15.53 -11.24
CA GLY A 171 -25.35 -15.94 -10.03
C GLY A 171 -26.83 -15.99 -10.22
N ASN A 172 -27.42 -16.99 -9.58
CA ASN A 172 -28.83 -17.26 -9.62
C ASN A 172 -29.30 -17.38 -8.18
N ALA A 173 -30.16 -16.47 -7.76
CA ALA A 173 -30.82 -16.52 -6.47
C ALA A 173 -31.92 -17.61 -6.51
N SER A 174 -32.31 -18.07 -5.31
CA SER A 174 -33.37 -19.08 -5.17
C SER A 174 -34.75 -18.58 -5.64
N ASN A 175 -34.95 -17.26 -5.68
CA ASN A 175 -36.16 -16.62 -6.21
C ASN A 175 -36.17 -16.43 -7.74
N GLY A 176 -35.11 -16.88 -8.44
CA GLY A 176 -34.98 -16.75 -9.90
C GLY A 176 -34.31 -15.47 -10.40
N SER A 177 -33.96 -14.52 -9.51
CA SER A 177 -33.17 -13.35 -9.89
C SER A 177 -31.76 -13.75 -10.32
N THR A 178 -31.23 -13.08 -11.34
CA THR A 178 -29.89 -13.38 -11.89
C THR A 178 -29.02 -12.15 -11.97
N GLN A 179 -27.73 -12.33 -11.70
CA GLN A 179 -26.71 -11.29 -11.87
C GLN A 179 -25.55 -11.86 -12.68
N THR A 180 -25.01 -11.06 -13.60
CA THR A 180 -23.93 -11.48 -14.51
C THR A 180 -22.74 -10.56 -14.37
N VAL A 181 -21.54 -11.16 -14.37
CA VAL A 181 -20.25 -10.49 -14.56
C VAL A 181 -19.60 -11.07 -15.81
N GLN A 182 -19.21 -10.21 -16.74
CA GLN A 182 -18.52 -10.57 -17.98
C GLN A 182 -17.09 -10.02 -17.97
N LEU A 183 -16.15 -10.83 -18.43
CA LEU A 183 -14.74 -10.52 -18.48
C LEU A 183 -14.26 -10.58 -19.92
N THR A 184 -13.54 -9.56 -20.36
CA THR A 184 -12.98 -9.47 -21.71
C THR A 184 -11.47 -9.40 -21.63
N TYR A 185 -10.80 -10.17 -22.48
CA TYR A 185 -9.35 -10.22 -22.59
C TYR A 185 -8.93 -9.72 -23.96
N ASP A 186 -7.68 -9.27 -24.05
CA ASP A 186 -7.00 -9.03 -25.34
C ASP A 186 -7.68 -7.98 -26.24
N GLU A 187 -8.48 -7.06 -25.68
CA GLU A 187 -9.12 -5.99 -26.48
C GLU A 187 -8.09 -5.12 -27.20
N THR A 188 -8.32 -4.92 -28.49
CA THR A 188 -7.55 -3.99 -29.32
C THR A 188 -7.70 -2.56 -28.78
N GLY A 189 -6.59 -1.94 -28.36
CA GLY A 189 -6.59 -0.61 -27.73
C GLY A 189 -6.25 -0.59 -26.24
N ALA A 190 -6.23 -1.75 -25.58
CA ALA A 190 -5.66 -1.86 -24.24
C ALA A 190 -4.12 -1.96 -24.33
N ALA A 191 -3.42 -0.89 -23.95
CA ALA A 191 -1.96 -0.86 -23.95
C ALA A 191 -1.39 -2.02 -23.11
N ASN A 192 -0.53 -2.84 -23.72
CA ASN A 192 0.05 -4.06 -23.14
C ASN A 192 -1.00 -5.05 -22.55
N GLY A 193 -2.20 -5.08 -23.14
CA GLY A 193 -3.33 -5.90 -22.67
C GLY A 193 -3.35 -7.35 -23.14
N VAL A 194 -2.50 -7.76 -24.10
CA VAL A 194 -2.47 -9.13 -24.62
C VAL A 194 -2.07 -10.13 -23.53
N GLY A 195 -2.85 -11.21 -23.40
CA GLY A 195 -2.78 -12.20 -22.32
C GLY A 195 -3.34 -11.72 -20.99
N LYS A 196 -3.95 -10.52 -20.92
CA LYS A 196 -4.45 -9.89 -19.69
C LYS A 196 -5.92 -9.51 -19.81
N LEU A 197 -6.55 -9.31 -18.66
CA LEU A 197 -7.93 -8.86 -18.55
C LEU A 197 -7.99 -7.38 -18.94
N THR A 198 -8.73 -7.03 -19.99
CA THR A 198 -8.78 -5.66 -20.51
C THR A 198 -10.03 -4.93 -20.06
N SER A 199 -11.13 -5.64 -19.84
CA SER A 199 -12.31 -5.05 -19.23
C SER A 199 -13.20 -6.06 -18.50
N ILE A 200 -14.03 -5.52 -17.61
CA ILE A 200 -15.08 -6.25 -16.90
C ILE A 200 -16.36 -5.44 -16.99
N PHE A 201 -17.47 -6.12 -17.27
CA PHE A 201 -18.81 -5.57 -17.23
C PHE A 201 -19.62 -6.30 -16.16
N ASP A 202 -20.16 -5.54 -15.20
CA ASP A 202 -20.98 -6.04 -14.11
C ASP A 202 -22.28 -5.22 -13.98
N ALA A 203 -23.06 -5.47 -12.93
CA ALA A 203 -24.36 -4.82 -12.74
C ALA A 203 -24.24 -3.30 -12.50
N ILE A 204 -23.09 -2.81 -12.00
CA ILE A 204 -22.91 -1.39 -11.70
C ILE A 204 -22.32 -0.61 -12.89
N GLY A 205 -21.51 -1.28 -13.72
CA GLY A 205 -21.05 -0.72 -14.99
C GLY A 205 -19.84 -1.42 -15.58
N LYS A 206 -18.93 -0.65 -16.19
CA LYS A 206 -17.75 -1.17 -16.90
C LYS A 206 -16.46 -0.73 -16.21
N THR A 207 -15.53 -1.65 -16.01
CA THR A 207 -14.15 -1.35 -15.58
C THR A 207 -13.17 -1.75 -16.66
N ASP A 208 -12.33 -0.82 -17.14
CA ASP A 208 -11.27 -1.06 -18.12
C ASP A 208 -9.88 -0.97 -17.48
N PHE A 209 -8.94 -1.76 -18.01
CA PHE A 209 -7.56 -1.84 -17.56
C PHE A 209 -6.56 -1.56 -18.69
N GLN A 210 -5.46 -0.89 -18.35
CA GLN A 210 -4.26 -0.83 -19.18
C GLN A 210 -3.03 -1.17 -18.36
N TYR A 211 -1.97 -1.58 -19.04
CA TYR A 211 -0.77 -2.13 -18.41
C TYR A 211 0.52 -1.49 -18.92
N ASP A 212 1.58 -1.55 -18.12
CA ASP A 212 2.95 -1.33 -18.58
C ASP A 212 3.54 -2.62 -19.21
N ALA A 213 4.72 -2.52 -19.80
CA ALA A 213 5.41 -3.66 -20.44
C ALA A 213 5.79 -4.80 -19.45
N ARG A 214 5.72 -4.55 -18.13
CA ARG A 214 5.97 -5.53 -17.07
C ARG A 214 4.67 -6.16 -16.55
N GLY A 215 3.51 -5.70 -17.03
CA GLY A 215 2.19 -6.18 -16.66
C GLY A 215 1.60 -5.52 -15.41
N ASN A 216 2.14 -4.38 -14.95
CA ASN A 216 1.55 -3.58 -13.87
C ASN A 216 0.38 -2.73 -14.41
N GLN A 217 -0.69 -2.56 -13.64
CA GLN A 217 -1.87 -1.79 -14.04
C GLN A 217 -1.62 -0.29 -14.02
N THR A 218 -1.47 0.36 -15.17
CA THR A 218 -1.18 1.80 -15.29
C THR A 218 -2.43 2.67 -15.35
N LYS A 219 -3.56 2.11 -15.80
CA LYS A 219 -4.85 2.81 -15.83
C LYS A 219 -5.96 1.87 -15.39
N ILE A 220 -6.81 2.37 -14.51
CA ILE A 220 -8.10 1.76 -14.17
C ILE A 220 -9.16 2.82 -14.47
N ARG A 221 -10.10 2.50 -15.36
CA ARG A 221 -11.23 3.38 -15.67
C ARG A 221 -12.51 2.66 -15.28
N LYS A 222 -13.30 3.25 -14.39
CA LYS A 222 -14.59 2.73 -13.96
C LYS A 222 -15.70 3.65 -14.44
N TYR A 223 -16.60 3.11 -15.24
CA TYR A 223 -17.83 3.76 -15.69
C TYR A 223 -19.00 3.21 -14.88
N LEU A 224 -19.79 4.09 -14.28
CA LEU A 224 -20.95 3.75 -13.46
C LEU A 224 -22.21 4.22 -14.19
N ASN A 225 -23.07 3.27 -14.53
CA ASN A 225 -24.19 3.52 -15.47
C ASN A 225 -25.27 4.44 -14.88
N GLN A 226 -25.54 4.33 -13.57
CA GLN A 226 -26.66 5.03 -12.93
C GLN A 226 -26.37 6.52 -12.65
N GLU A 227 -25.13 6.84 -12.27
CA GLU A 227 -24.68 8.22 -12.02
C GLU A 227 -24.12 8.89 -13.28
N ASP A 228 -23.99 8.15 -14.39
CA ASP A 228 -23.21 8.56 -15.58
C ASP A 228 -21.79 9.05 -15.21
N LEU A 229 -21.15 8.34 -14.27
CA LEU A 229 -19.90 8.76 -13.65
C LEU A 229 -18.72 7.96 -14.18
N THR A 230 -17.69 8.65 -14.69
CA THR A 230 -16.43 8.04 -15.11
C THR A 230 -15.31 8.40 -14.13
N LEU A 231 -14.72 7.40 -13.49
CA LEU A 231 -13.61 7.54 -12.54
C LEU A 231 -12.34 6.92 -13.13
N ILE A 232 -11.30 7.73 -13.31
CA ILE A 232 -10.01 7.29 -13.88
C ILE A 232 -8.93 7.39 -12.81
N PHE A 233 -8.25 6.27 -12.57
CA PHE A 233 -7.05 6.19 -11.75
C PHE A 233 -5.85 5.91 -12.64
N LEU A 234 -4.74 6.63 -12.42
CA LEU A 234 -3.47 6.37 -13.10
C LEU A 234 -2.41 5.97 -12.08
N LYS A 235 -1.54 5.04 -12.48
CA LYS A 235 -0.48 4.52 -11.62
C LYS A 235 0.82 4.42 -12.38
N ASP A 236 1.89 4.90 -11.75
CA ASP A 236 3.26 4.69 -12.19
C ASP A 236 4.02 3.81 -11.19
N TYR A 237 5.05 3.12 -11.67
CA TYR A 237 5.73 2.08 -10.92
C TYR A 237 7.26 2.18 -11.02
N ASP A 238 7.95 1.96 -9.90
CA ASP A 238 9.40 1.77 -9.86
C ASP A 238 9.82 0.45 -10.50
N LEU A 239 11.13 0.22 -10.64
CA LEU A 239 11.70 -1.04 -11.18
C LEU A 239 11.35 -2.28 -10.33
N GLY A 240 10.95 -2.10 -9.07
CA GLY A 240 10.51 -3.14 -8.16
C GLY A 240 9.00 -3.39 -8.15
N ASN A 241 8.24 -2.85 -9.13
CA ASN A 241 6.78 -2.92 -9.26
C ASN A 241 6.01 -2.32 -8.07
N LYS A 242 6.58 -1.34 -7.37
CA LYS A 242 5.89 -0.54 -6.34
C LYS A 242 5.34 0.74 -6.96
N ILE A 243 4.14 1.15 -6.51
CA ILE A 243 3.45 2.35 -7.01
C ILE A 243 4.20 3.60 -6.57
N THR A 244 4.83 4.32 -7.49
CA THR A 244 5.50 5.60 -7.21
C THR A 244 4.56 6.78 -7.29
N THR A 245 3.56 6.71 -8.18
CA THR A 245 2.61 7.79 -8.40
C THR A 245 1.21 7.23 -8.52
N LEU A 246 0.24 7.87 -7.88
CA LEU A 246 -1.19 7.59 -8.01
C LEU A 246 -1.92 8.90 -8.32
N THR A 247 -2.57 8.97 -9.49
CA THR A 247 -3.46 10.07 -9.84
C THR A 247 -4.91 9.65 -9.60
N TYR A 248 -5.63 10.47 -8.83
CA TYR A 248 -7.04 10.28 -8.52
C TYR A 248 -7.97 10.82 -9.64
N PRO A 249 -9.25 10.42 -9.65
CA PRO A 249 -10.23 10.90 -10.62
C PRO A 249 -10.38 12.42 -10.67
N ASN A 250 -10.19 13.12 -9.56
CA ASN A 250 -10.22 14.58 -9.49
C ASN A 250 -8.95 15.26 -10.04
N GLY A 251 -7.92 14.51 -10.43
CA GLY A 251 -6.62 15.01 -10.87
C GLY A 251 -5.60 15.26 -9.76
N SER A 252 -5.94 15.05 -8.48
CA SER A 252 -4.94 15.09 -7.41
C SER A 252 -3.91 13.98 -7.61
N VAL A 253 -2.63 14.30 -7.42
CA VAL A 253 -1.54 13.33 -7.61
C VAL A 253 -0.85 13.09 -6.29
N ILE A 254 -0.61 11.83 -5.98
CA ILE A 254 0.14 11.39 -4.81
C ILE A 254 1.44 10.75 -5.27
N HIS A 255 2.55 11.08 -4.60
CA HIS A 255 3.86 10.50 -4.86
C HIS A 255 4.34 9.72 -3.64
N ASN A 256 4.62 8.43 -3.84
CA ASN A 256 5.16 7.55 -2.82
C ASN A 256 6.68 7.47 -2.95
N GLN A 257 7.36 7.65 -1.84
CA GLN A 257 8.80 7.49 -1.73
C GLN A 257 9.12 6.24 -0.93
N TYR A 258 10.07 5.45 -1.41
CA TYR A 258 10.48 4.20 -0.80
C TYR A 258 11.96 4.22 -0.41
N THR A 259 12.30 3.50 0.66
CA THR A 259 13.70 3.15 0.94
C THR A 259 14.25 2.23 -0.16
N PRO A 260 15.59 2.08 -0.27
CA PRO A 260 16.20 1.04 -1.10
C PRO A 260 15.72 -0.38 -0.76
N GLY A 261 15.32 -0.62 0.50
CA GLY A 261 14.71 -1.87 0.96
C GLY A 261 13.25 -2.05 0.54
N GLY A 262 12.61 -1.02 -0.02
CA GLY A 262 11.25 -1.04 -0.53
C GLY A 262 10.16 -0.62 0.47
N TYR A 263 10.53 0.05 1.57
CA TYR A 263 9.59 0.51 2.60
C TYR A 263 9.12 1.92 2.31
N LEU A 264 7.81 2.19 2.43
CA LEU A 264 7.26 3.53 2.22
C LEU A 264 7.77 4.47 3.32
N THR A 265 8.47 5.54 2.92
CA THR A 265 9.03 6.55 3.85
C THR A 265 8.23 7.84 3.83
N SER A 266 7.74 8.26 2.68
CA SER A 266 7.01 9.52 2.58
C SER A 266 5.98 9.46 1.47
N ILE A 267 4.91 10.22 1.67
CA ILE A 267 3.88 10.47 0.69
C ILE A 267 3.78 11.98 0.52
N THR A 268 3.90 12.46 -0.72
CA THR A 268 3.65 13.86 -1.05
C THR A 268 2.44 13.99 -1.98
N MET A 269 1.86 15.18 -2.05
CA MET A 269 0.66 15.46 -2.82
C MET A 269 0.81 16.72 -3.69
N ASP A 270 0.23 16.63 -4.88
CA ASP A 270 -0.05 17.76 -5.76
C ASP A 270 -1.55 18.02 -5.82
N ALA A 271 -1.92 19.30 -5.73
CA ALA A 271 -3.30 19.74 -5.92
C ALA A 271 -3.71 19.63 -7.40
N PRO A 272 -5.00 19.37 -7.67
CA PRO A 272 -5.48 19.13 -9.03
C PRO A 272 -5.42 20.38 -9.94
N ASP A 273 -5.37 21.57 -9.35
CA ASP A 273 -5.27 22.87 -10.04
C ASP A 273 -3.82 23.39 -10.19
N GLY A 274 -2.83 22.61 -9.73
CA GLY A 274 -1.42 22.98 -9.77
C GLY A 274 -1.01 24.08 -8.79
N SER A 275 -1.91 24.54 -7.91
CA SER A 275 -1.65 25.58 -6.91
C SER A 275 -0.70 25.09 -5.81
N SER A 276 -0.71 23.77 -5.53
CA SER A 276 0.14 23.09 -4.55
C SER A 276 0.85 21.92 -5.20
N SER A 277 2.15 21.73 -4.90
CA SER A 277 2.89 20.57 -5.42
C SER A 277 4.06 20.18 -4.52
N GLY A 278 4.22 18.86 -4.35
CA GLY A 278 5.29 18.22 -3.61
C GLY A 278 5.13 18.29 -2.10
N GLN A 279 3.91 18.51 -1.60
CA GLN A 279 3.68 18.78 -0.19
C GLN A 279 3.57 17.48 0.62
N PRO A 280 4.34 17.30 1.71
CA PRO A 280 4.35 16.05 2.47
C PRO A 280 3.01 15.85 3.20
N VAL A 281 2.32 14.76 2.89
CA VAL A 281 1.08 14.36 3.56
C VAL A 281 1.38 13.46 4.76
N VAL A 282 2.39 12.59 4.64
CA VAL A 282 2.93 11.80 5.76
C VAL A 282 4.40 11.47 5.52
N ASN A 283 5.14 11.37 6.63
CA ASN A 283 6.50 10.90 6.68
C ASN A 283 6.64 9.85 7.80
N TYR A 284 7.35 8.77 7.52
CA TYR A 284 7.65 7.68 8.43
C TYR A 284 9.16 7.62 8.64
N VAL A 285 9.58 7.73 9.89
CA VAL A 285 10.99 7.65 10.29
C VAL A 285 11.15 6.57 11.34
N GLY A 286 12.04 5.62 11.09
CA GLY A 286 12.42 4.67 12.10
C GLY A 286 12.97 3.35 11.57
N PRO A 287 13.35 2.46 12.50
CA PRO A 287 13.28 2.69 13.95
C PRO A 287 14.40 3.60 14.45
N LEU A 288 14.05 4.49 15.38
CA LEU A 288 14.93 5.42 16.07
C LEU A 288 15.18 4.92 17.49
N ALA A 289 16.42 4.99 17.97
CA ALA A 289 16.75 4.69 19.37
C ALA A 289 16.65 5.97 20.20
N GLU A 290 15.95 5.88 21.34
CA GLU A 290 15.81 6.96 22.32
C GLU A 290 16.09 6.38 23.71
N GLY A 291 17.33 6.56 24.18
CA GLY A 291 17.82 5.86 25.38
C GLY A 291 17.81 4.35 25.16
N THR A 292 17.04 3.63 25.96
CA THR A 292 16.87 2.17 25.88
C THR A 292 15.64 1.74 25.06
N LYS A 293 14.80 2.68 24.62
CA LYS A 293 13.58 2.41 23.85
C LYS A 293 13.82 2.59 22.36
N PHE A 294 13.03 1.87 21.56
CA PHE A 294 12.97 2.04 20.11
C PHE A 294 11.61 2.60 19.72
N LYS A 295 11.60 3.54 18.78
CA LYS A 295 10.36 4.11 18.25
C LYS A 295 10.32 4.20 16.74
N VAL A 296 9.12 4.12 16.18
CA VAL A 296 8.81 4.58 14.83
C VAL A 296 8.00 5.87 14.97
N GLN A 297 8.41 6.90 14.24
CA GLN A 297 7.73 8.17 14.20
C GLN A 297 6.95 8.31 12.90
N ARG A 298 5.65 8.59 13.03
CA ARG A 298 4.76 8.98 11.94
C ARG A 298 4.44 10.46 12.08
N THR A 299 4.81 11.26 11.10
CA THR A 299 4.52 12.70 11.07
C THR A 299 3.59 13.00 9.90
N VAL A 300 2.39 13.50 10.18
CA VAL A 300 1.44 13.92 9.15
C VAL A 300 1.69 15.35 8.71
N GLY A 301 1.16 15.74 7.55
CA GLY A 301 1.47 17.01 6.88
C GLY A 301 1.22 18.26 7.72
N ASN A 302 0.21 18.23 8.61
CA ASN A 302 -0.07 19.32 9.55
C ASN A 302 0.87 19.39 10.77
N GLY A 303 1.95 18.60 10.79
CA GLY A 303 2.99 18.61 11.82
C GLY A 303 2.74 17.70 13.01
N VAL A 304 1.54 17.11 13.16
CA VAL A 304 1.23 16.21 14.28
C VAL A 304 2.04 14.91 14.13
N GLN A 305 2.64 14.48 15.24
CA GLN A 305 3.51 13.32 15.31
C GLN A 305 2.88 12.23 16.18
N THR A 306 2.92 11.00 15.69
CA THR A 306 2.62 9.79 16.46
C THR A 306 3.92 9.00 16.63
N ASN A 307 4.42 8.97 17.86
CA ASN A 307 5.58 8.16 18.25
C ASN A 307 5.08 6.81 18.77
N ILE A 308 5.45 5.74 18.08
CA ILE A 308 5.10 4.36 18.44
C ILE A 308 6.36 3.70 18.98
N TYR A 309 6.46 3.60 20.31
CA TYR A 309 7.51 2.85 20.97
C TYR A 309 7.17 1.37 20.96
N PHE A 310 8.19 0.53 20.81
CA PHE A 310 8.01 -0.91 20.76
C PHE A 310 9.16 -1.67 21.39
N ASP A 311 8.87 -2.88 21.83
CA ASP A 311 9.87 -3.86 22.22
C ASP A 311 10.52 -4.45 20.95
N PRO A 312 11.84 -4.28 20.74
CA PRO A 312 12.52 -4.74 19.53
C PRO A 312 12.65 -6.27 19.44
N ILE A 313 12.52 -6.98 20.57
CA ILE A 313 12.58 -8.44 20.66
C ILE A 313 11.19 -9.02 20.39
N LEU A 314 10.20 -8.60 21.19
CA LEU A 314 8.84 -9.13 21.11
C LEU A 314 8.03 -8.56 19.94
N GLN A 315 8.49 -7.45 19.35
CA GLN A 315 7.77 -6.74 18.31
C GLN A 315 6.34 -6.46 18.77
N LYS A 316 6.22 -5.73 19.88
CA LYS A 316 4.94 -5.29 20.45
C LYS A 316 5.00 -3.81 20.79
N PRO A 317 3.92 -3.03 20.55
CA PRO A 317 3.89 -1.63 20.94
C PRO A 317 3.89 -1.52 22.46
N THR A 318 4.79 -0.74 23.03
CA THR A 318 4.86 -0.51 24.47
C THR A 318 4.21 0.81 24.86
N GLU A 319 4.30 1.80 23.97
CA GLU A 319 3.78 3.14 24.20
C GLU A 319 3.43 3.82 22.87
N ILE A 320 2.32 4.55 22.83
CA ILE A 320 1.91 5.38 21.69
C ILE A 320 1.63 6.77 22.21
N VAL A 321 2.37 7.75 21.69
CA VAL A 321 2.22 9.17 22.04
C VAL A 321 1.93 9.96 20.77
N THR A 322 0.77 10.61 20.72
CA THR A 322 0.37 11.50 19.62
C THR A 322 0.27 12.93 20.11
N GLY A 323 0.90 13.88 19.41
CA GLY A 323 0.89 15.29 19.76
C GLY A 323 1.61 16.18 18.76
N ILE A 324 1.64 17.47 19.04
CA ILE A 324 2.41 18.47 18.28
C ILE A 324 3.16 19.36 19.26
N ASP A 325 4.46 19.55 19.01
CA ASP A 325 5.36 20.30 19.91
C ASP A 325 5.23 19.84 21.37
N ALA A 326 4.78 20.72 22.27
CA ALA A 326 4.54 20.41 23.69
C ALA A 326 3.11 19.91 23.98
N ASP A 327 2.18 20.03 23.02
CA ASP A 327 0.79 19.62 23.18
C ASP A 327 0.64 18.11 22.93
N VAL A 328 0.46 17.33 23.99
CA VAL A 328 0.14 15.90 23.89
C VAL A 328 -1.37 15.71 23.76
N TYR A 329 -1.80 15.00 22.72
CA TYR A 329 -3.20 14.67 22.46
C TYR A 329 -3.58 13.27 22.92
N GLU A 330 -2.68 12.32 22.84
CA GLU A 330 -2.91 10.94 23.27
C GLU A 330 -1.59 10.39 23.83
N SER A 331 -1.67 9.66 24.95
CA SER A 331 -0.52 9.01 25.57
C SER A 331 -0.98 7.69 26.19
N LEU A 332 -0.68 6.59 25.50
CA LEU A 332 -1.12 5.25 25.85
C LEU A 332 0.08 4.36 26.15
N THR A 333 0.04 3.60 27.23
CA THR A 333 1.00 2.51 27.49
C THR A 333 0.30 1.15 27.51
N TYR A 334 1.04 0.11 27.14
CA TYR A 334 0.51 -1.23 26.96
C TYR A 334 1.25 -2.25 27.83
N ASP A 335 0.50 -2.98 28.64
CA ASP A 335 1.01 -4.13 29.40
C ASP A 335 0.56 -5.43 28.73
N TYR A 336 1.39 -6.46 28.84
CA TYR A 336 1.17 -7.76 28.22
C TYR A 336 1.24 -8.90 29.24
N ASP A 337 0.47 -9.96 29.02
CA ASP A 337 0.68 -11.23 29.70
C ASP A 337 1.83 -12.03 29.07
N LEU A 338 2.16 -13.18 29.67
CA LEU A 338 3.19 -14.08 29.15
C LEU A 338 2.84 -14.71 27.79
N ALA A 339 1.55 -14.74 27.40
CA ALA A 339 1.12 -15.22 26.09
C ALA A 339 1.18 -14.12 25.00
N GLY A 340 1.40 -12.87 25.39
CA GLY A 340 1.51 -11.71 24.51
C GLY A 340 0.18 -11.00 24.22
N ASN A 341 -0.85 -11.22 25.04
CA ASN A 341 -2.13 -10.51 25.01
C ASN A 341 -2.04 -9.21 25.81
N ILE A 342 -2.76 -8.17 25.37
CA ILE A 342 -2.78 -6.86 26.04
C ILE A 342 -3.62 -6.94 27.31
N THR A 343 -3.01 -6.84 28.49
CA THR A 343 -3.71 -6.90 29.79
C THR A 343 -4.11 -5.53 30.32
N LYS A 344 -3.45 -4.46 29.86
CA LYS A 344 -3.78 -3.09 30.22
C LYS A 344 -3.46 -2.13 29.09
N ILE A 345 -4.35 -1.15 28.90
CA ILE A 345 -4.10 0.06 28.10
C ILE A 345 -4.25 1.23 29.07
N ASP A 346 -3.13 1.82 29.49
CA ASP A 346 -3.11 2.94 30.41
C ASP A 346 -3.17 4.26 29.64
N ASP A 347 -4.19 5.08 29.88
CA ASP A 347 -4.29 6.42 29.30
C ASP A 347 -3.67 7.42 30.28
N LEU A 348 -2.40 7.75 30.07
CA LEU A 348 -1.65 8.65 30.93
C LEU A 348 -2.16 10.09 30.87
N ARG A 349 -2.90 10.46 29.82
CA ARG A 349 -3.49 11.79 29.67
C ARG A 349 -4.83 11.87 30.40
N ASN A 350 -5.64 10.80 30.34
CA ASN A 350 -6.91 10.68 31.04
C ASN A 350 -7.00 9.33 31.79
N PRO A 351 -6.47 9.24 33.02
CA PRO A 351 -6.47 7.98 33.79
C PRO A 351 -7.85 7.35 34.00
N GLY A 352 -8.93 8.14 33.91
CA GLY A 352 -10.31 7.64 33.95
C GLY A 352 -10.74 6.82 32.71
N ARG A 353 -9.90 6.74 31.67
CA ARG A 353 -10.09 5.94 30.45
C ARG A 353 -9.22 4.69 30.39
N THR A 354 -8.37 4.47 31.39
CA THR A 354 -7.54 3.27 31.49
C THR A 354 -8.40 2.01 31.45
N GLN A 355 -7.94 1.03 30.69
CA GLN A 355 -8.64 -0.24 30.48
C GLN A 355 -7.81 -1.41 30.95
N THR A 356 -8.45 -2.41 31.55
CA THR A 356 -7.83 -3.66 32.00
C THR A 356 -8.57 -4.85 31.43
N PHE A 357 -7.83 -5.91 31.12
CA PHE A 357 -8.32 -7.07 30.41
C PHE A 357 -7.79 -8.37 31.00
N GLN A 358 -8.62 -9.41 30.93
CA GLN A 358 -8.25 -10.78 31.28
C GLN A 358 -8.57 -11.71 30.12
N TYR A 359 -7.87 -12.84 30.06
CA TYR A 359 -8.00 -13.81 28.98
C TYR A 359 -8.13 -15.23 29.53
N ASP A 360 -8.71 -16.12 28.73
CA ASP A 360 -8.67 -17.57 28.98
C ASP A 360 -7.43 -18.22 28.36
N THR A 361 -7.31 -19.55 28.51
CA THR A 361 -6.20 -20.34 27.96
C THR A 361 -6.18 -20.40 26.44
N PHE A 362 -7.23 -19.96 25.74
CA PHE A 362 -7.30 -19.84 24.29
C PHE A 362 -7.05 -18.40 23.82
N ASN A 363 -6.58 -17.52 24.72
CA ASN A 363 -6.33 -16.10 24.48
C ASN A 363 -7.59 -15.30 24.14
N ARG A 364 -8.77 -15.77 24.53
CA ARG A 364 -10.05 -15.05 24.34
C ARG A 364 -10.30 -14.14 25.53
N ILE A 365 -10.78 -12.93 25.28
CA ILE A 365 -11.03 -11.94 26.35
C ILE A 365 -12.14 -12.43 27.28
N THR A 366 -11.93 -12.52 28.59
CA THR A 366 -12.92 -12.98 29.57
C THR A 366 -13.50 -11.86 30.43
N ASN A 367 -12.74 -10.78 30.62
CA ASN A 367 -13.16 -9.59 31.33
C ASN A 367 -12.52 -8.36 30.67
N ALA A 368 -13.30 -7.29 30.60
CA ALA A 368 -12.83 -5.97 30.22
C ALA A 368 -13.39 -4.93 31.18
N THR A 369 -12.55 -4.09 31.76
CA THR A 369 -12.99 -2.96 32.58
C THR A 369 -12.41 -1.67 32.03
N GLY A 370 -13.22 -0.63 31.94
CA GLY A 370 -12.80 0.69 31.50
C GLY A 370 -13.89 1.74 31.72
N LYS A 371 -13.85 2.82 30.94
CA LYS A 371 -14.85 3.90 31.02
C LYS A 371 -16.30 3.42 30.75
N TYR A 372 -16.47 2.33 30.00
CA TYR A 372 -17.74 1.66 29.75
C TYR A 372 -18.25 0.79 30.91
N GLY A 373 -17.54 0.77 32.05
CA GLY A 373 -17.80 -0.15 33.15
C GLY A 373 -17.09 -1.48 32.96
N THR A 374 -17.60 -2.53 33.61
CA THR A 374 -17.07 -3.90 33.51
C THR A 374 -17.96 -4.74 32.60
N GLU A 375 -17.35 -5.37 31.59
CA GLU A 375 -17.99 -6.32 30.69
C GLU A 375 -17.34 -7.70 30.86
N ASP A 376 -18.13 -8.67 31.31
CA ASP A 376 -17.72 -10.09 31.36
C ASP A 376 -18.05 -10.80 30.06
N TYR A 377 -17.15 -11.70 29.65
CA TYR A 377 -17.24 -12.47 28.43
C TYR A 377 -17.13 -13.95 28.75
N GLN A 378 -18.04 -14.75 28.19
CA GLN A 378 -18.02 -16.20 28.33
C GLN A 378 -18.19 -16.83 26.95
N TYR A 379 -17.45 -17.90 26.69
CA TYR A 379 -17.47 -18.62 25.42
C TYR A 379 -17.78 -20.09 25.63
N SER A 380 -18.37 -20.69 24.61
CA SER A 380 -18.39 -22.13 24.45
C SER A 380 -17.01 -22.65 24.02
N ASP A 381 -16.82 -23.97 24.01
CA ASP A 381 -15.54 -24.57 23.60
C ASP A 381 -15.26 -24.33 22.10
N GLY A 382 -16.31 -24.32 21.28
CA GLY A 382 -16.28 -23.97 19.85
C GLY A 382 -16.30 -22.46 19.58
N GLY A 383 -16.14 -21.62 20.60
CA GLY A 383 -15.96 -20.17 20.43
C GLY A 383 -17.25 -19.35 20.28
N ASN A 384 -18.44 -19.93 20.49
CA ASN A 384 -19.68 -19.15 20.53
C ASN A 384 -19.67 -18.24 21.77
N LEU A 385 -19.95 -16.95 21.59
CA LEU A 385 -20.08 -16.00 22.70
C LEU A 385 -21.38 -16.25 23.46
N ILE A 386 -21.31 -16.67 24.72
CA ILE A 386 -22.47 -17.00 25.58
C ILE A 386 -22.94 -15.76 26.37
N LYS A 387 -21.99 -14.92 26.80
CA LYS A 387 -22.25 -13.72 27.60
C LYS A 387 -21.35 -12.57 27.13
N LYS A 388 -21.89 -11.36 27.08
CA LYS A 388 -21.17 -10.09 26.86
C LYS A 388 -21.75 -9.02 27.79
N GLY A 389 -21.00 -8.64 28.82
CA GLY A 389 -21.49 -7.76 29.87
C GLY A 389 -22.76 -8.31 30.51
N THR A 390 -23.84 -7.52 30.49
CA THR A 390 -25.16 -7.94 31.00
C THR A 390 -26.01 -8.70 29.98
N SER A 391 -25.51 -8.91 28.76
CA SER A 391 -26.23 -9.59 27.69
C SER A 391 -25.90 -11.08 27.63
N SER A 392 -26.92 -11.91 27.43
CA SER A 392 -26.81 -13.37 27.24
C SER A 392 -27.22 -13.76 25.83
N TYR A 393 -26.52 -14.73 25.25
CA TYR A 393 -26.63 -15.14 23.86
C TYR A 393 -27.21 -16.55 23.78
N SER A 394 -28.17 -16.72 22.88
CA SER A 394 -28.79 -18.00 22.59
C SER A 394 -28.46 -18.44 21.16
N TYR A 395 -28.28 -19.74 21.03
CA TYR A 395 -27.97 -20.45 19.79
C TYR A 395 -29.04 -21.51 19.54
N GLY A 396 -29.42 -21.70 18.28
CA GLY A 396 -30.44 -22.69 17.92
C GLY A 396 -30.70 -22.74 16.41
N GLY A 397 -31.63 -23.59 16.00
CA GLY A 397 -32.02 -23.74 14.59
C GLY A 397 -31.03 -24.55 13.75
N SER A 398 -31.08 -24.35 12.44
CA SER A 398 -30.25 -25.09 11.47
C SER A 398 -28.78 -24.66 11.46
N ASN A 399 -28.48 -23.44 11.91
CA ASN A 399 -27.16 -22.80 11.81
C ASN A 399 -26.53 -22.70 13.21
N GLN A 400 -25.76 -23.70 13.61
CA GLN A 400 -25.49 -23.96 15.03
C GLN A 400 -24.57 -22.94 15.72
N HIS A 401 -23.78 -22.18 14.97
CA HIS A 401 -22.97 -21.08 15.53
C HIS A 401 -23.58 -19.69 15.30
N ALA A 402 -24.74 -19.59 14.67
CA ALA A 402 -25.41 -18.32 14.41
C ALA A 402 -26.24 -17.90 15.64
N VAL A 403 -26.11 -16.64 16.08
CA VAL A 403 -26.86 -16.13 17.24
C VAL A 403 -28.32 -15.97 16.86
N THR A 404 -29.25 -16.57 17.60
CA THR A 404 -30.70 -16.46 17.33
C THR A 404 -31.38 -15.45 18.24
N GLN A 405 -30.85 -15.22 19.43
CA GLN A 405 -31.43 -14.27 20.38
C GLN A 405 -30.35 -13.70 21.31
N ILE A 406 -30.49 -12.42 21.65
CA ILE A 406 -29.72 -11.75 22.71
C ILE A 406 -30.70 -11.19 23.73
N VAL A 407 -30.54 -11.58 25.00
CA VAL A 407 -31.35 -11.07 26.11
C VAL A 407 -30.48 -10.14 26.95
N SER A 408 -30.92 -8.89 27.11
CA SER A 408 -30.26 -7.86 27.90
C SER A 408 -31.25 -7.14 28.82
N PRO A 409 -30.80 -6.35 29.81
CA PRO A 409 -31.70 -5.50 30.60
C PRO A 409 -32.48 -4.48 29.76
N ALA A 410 -32.01 -4.14 28.56
CA ALA A 410 -32.68 -3.22 27.65
C ALA A 410 -33.79 -3.88 26.82
N GLY A 411 -33.86 -5.22 26.80
CA GLY A 411 -34.83 -5.98 26.02
C GLY A 411 -34.24 -7.22 25.35
N ILE A 412 -35.08 -7.87 24.54
CA ILE A 412 -34.75 -9.08 23.78
C ILE A 412 -34.61 -8.71 22.31
N LYS A 413 -33.47 -9.06 21.72
CA LYS A 413 -33.22 -8.94 20.28
C LYS A 413 -33.25 -10.31 19.63
N ASN A 414 -33.94 -10.44 18.51
CA ASN A 414 -34.10 -11.71 17.79
C ASN A 414 -33.47 -11.65 16.39
N TYR A 415 -32.90 -12.78 15.96
CA TYR A 415 -32.17 -12.90 14.71
C TYR A 415 -32.54 -14.21 14.00
N SER A 416 -32.53 -14.20 12.67
CA SER A 416 -32.75 -15.42 11.89
C SER A 416 -31.94 -15.41 10.59
N TYR A 417 -31.72 -16.60 10.04
CA TYR A 417 -30.80 -16.84 8.94
C TYR A 417 -31.42 -17.82 7.95
N ASP A 418 -30.99 -17.75 6.70
CA ASP A 418 -31.31 -18.77 5.69
C ASP A 418 -30.48 -20.05 5.90
N SER A 419 -30.74 -21.08 5.08
CA SER A 419 -30.03 -22.36 5.16
C SER A 419 -28.56 -22.30 4.71
N SER A 420 -28.12 -21.19 4.10
CA SER A 420 -26.71 -20.96 3.73
C SER A 420 -25.96 -20.09 4.74
N GLY A 421 -26.61 -19.71 5.84
CA GLY A 421 -25.97 -18.96 6.92
C GLY A 421 -25.98 -17.44 6.72
N LEU A 422 -26.83 -16.91 5.85
CA LEU A 422 -27.02 -15.48 5.63
C LEU A 422 -28.11 -14.94 6.57
N MET A 423 -27.84 -13.89 7.34
CA MET A 423 -28.84 -13.30 8.25
C MET A 423 -29.93 -12.59 7.47
N ILE A 424 -31.20 -12.99 7.64
CA ILE A 424 -32.36 -12.42 6.92
C ILE A 424 -33.22 -11.50 7.81
N HIS A 425 -33.16 -11.66 9.14
CA HIS A 425 -33.78 -10.74 10.08
C HIS A 425 -32.83 -10.37 11.21
N ARG A 426 -32.78 -9.07 11.55
CA ARG A 426 -31.94 -8.49 12.60
C ARG A 426 -32.75 -7.52 13.45
N ASP A 427 -33.30 -8.01 14.56
CA ASP A 427 -34.01 -7.18 15.55
C ASP A 427 -35.09 -6.25 14.94
N GLY A 428 -35.89 -6.79 14.01
CA GLY A 428 -36.92 -6.06 13.27
C GLY A 428 -36.49 -5.61 11.87
N ASP A 429 -35.19 -5.44 11.61
CA ASP A 429 -34.68 -5.16 10.26
C ASP A 429 -34.79 -6.42 9.39
N THR A 430 -35.08 -6.24 8.10
CA THR A 430 -35.09 -7.30 7.09
C THR A 430 -33.93 -7.11 6.11
N LEU A 431 -33.17 -8.18 5.89
CA LEU A 431 -31.95 -8.19 5.10
C LEU A 431 -32.13 -9.08 3.87
N GLU A 432 -31.77 -8.56 2.70
CA GLU A 432 -31.87 -9.24 1.42
C GLU A 432 -30.52 -9.29 0.73
N TYR A 433 -30.21 -10.42 0.11
CA TYR A 433 -28.93 -10.67 -0.56
C TYR A 433 -29.10 -10.78 -2.07
N ASP A 434 -28.11 -10.33 -2.82
CA ASP A 434 -28.05 -10.48 -4.27
C ASP A 434 -27.76 -11.94 -4.68
N PRO A 435 -27.88 -12.26 -5.99
CA PRO A 435 -27.52 -13.59 -6.51
C PRO A 435 -26.05 -13.99 -6.33
N MET A 436 -25.16 -13.07 -5.95
CA MET A 436 -23.76 -13.33 -5.59
C MET A 436 -23.57 -13.64 -4.09
N GLY A 437 -24.63 -13.54 -3.27
CA GLY A 437 -24.57 -13.74 -1.82
C GLY A 437 -24.09 -12.50 -1.04
N LYS A 438 -24.13 -11.31 -1.63
CA LYS A 438 -23.77 -10.03 -0.98
C LYS A 438 -25.03 -9.31 -0.49
N LEU A 439 -24.91 -8.58 0.62
CA LEU A 439 -26.04 -7.88 1.24
C LEU A 439 -26.50 -6.74 0.35
N HIS A 440 -27.60 -6.89 -0.37
CA HIS A 440 -28.05 -5.90 -1.35
C HIS A 440 -29.01 -4.87 -0.76
N ARG A 441 -29.81 -5.24 0.23
CA ARG A 441 -30.83 -4.35 0.79
C ARG A 441 -31.06 -4.60 2.28
N ILE A 442 -31.24 -3.52 3.03
CA ILE A 442 -31.78 -3.52 4.40
C ILE A 442 -33.06 -2.68 4.41
N LEU A 443 -34.16 -3.27 4.86
CA LEU A 443 -35.35 -2.56 5.30
C LEU A 443 -35.28 -2.45 6.83
N THR A 444 -35.04 -1.25 7.33
CA THR A 444 -34.92 -0.99 8.76
C THR A 444 -36.29 -0.99 9.44
N SER A 445 -36.30 -1.26 10.75
CA SER A 445 -37.52 -1.28 11.56
C SER A 445 -38.31 0.05 11.57
N ASP A 446 -37.65 1.18 11.30
CA ASP A 446 -38.26 2.51 11.13
C ASP A 446 -38.78 2.78 9.71
N GLY A 447 -38.66 1.81 8.79
CA GLY A 447 -39.19 1.86 7.43
C GLY A 447 -38.25 2.46 6.38
N GLN A 448 -37.00 2.78 6.73
CA GLN A 448 -36.00 3.22 5.73
C GLN A 448 -35.52 2.04 4.88
N VAL A 449 -35.19 2.33 3.63
CA VAL A 449 -34.64 1.34 2.71
C VAL A 449 -33.24 1.75 2.31
N LEU A 450 -32.27 0.94 2.72
CA LEU A 450 -30.87 1.05 2.34
C LEU A 450 -30.56 0.01 1.28
N THR A 451 -29.88 0.42 0.22
CA THR A 451 -29.46 -0.45 -0.88
C THR A 451 -27.96 -0.37 -1.08
N TYR A 452 -27.37 -1.49 -1.51
CA TYR A 452 -25.93 -1.65 -1.68
C TYR A 452 -25.63 -2.36 -2.99
N ASP A 453 -24.74 -1.78 -3.79
CA ASP A 453 -24.27 -2.39 -5.04
C ASP A 453 -22.77 -2.70 -4.96
N TYR A 454 -22.40 -3.83 -5.55
CA TYR A 454 -21.05 -4.38 -5.53
C TYR A 454 -20.49 -4.51 -6.94
N ASP A 455 -19.18 -4.34 -7.09
CA ASP A 455 -18.48 -4.68 -8.33
C ASP A 455 -18.09 -6.16 -8.39
N TYR A 456 -17.52 -6.54 -9.54
CA TYR A 456 -16.94 -7.86 -9.79
C TYR A 456 -15.96 -8.39 -8.72
N SER A 457 -15.35 -7.50 -7.91
CA SER A 457 -14.45 -7.92 -6.83
C SER A 457 -15.18 -8.27 -5.54
N GLY A 458 -16.50 -8.03 -5.50
CA GLY A 458 -17.32 -8.14 -4.30
C GLY A 458 -17.15 -6.95 -3.35
N SER A 459 -16.55 -5.85 -3.81
CA SER A 459 -16.41 -4.60 -3.05
C SER A 459 -17.62 -3.72 -3.26
N ARG A 460 -18.12 -3.09 -2.18
CA ARG A 460 -19.24 -2.16 -2.22
C ARG A 460 -18.80 -0.92 -2.95
N VAL A 461 -19.54 -0.60 -4.00
CA VAL A 461 -19.31 0.59 -4.80
C VAL A 461 -20.38 1.63 -4.58
N ARG A 462 -21.62 1.21 -4.31
CA ARG A 462 -22.72 2.14 -4.04
C ARG A 462 -23.42 1.79 -2.73
N LYS A 463 -23.81 2.83 -2.02
CA LYS A 463 -24.80 2.79 -0.93
C LYS A 463 -25.83 3.86 -1.22
N SER A 464 -27.11 3.56 -1.10
CA SER A 464 -28.18 4.54 -1.29
C SER A 464 -29.23 4.42 -0.21
N ASN A 465 -29.65 5.56 0.34
CA ASN A 465 -30.77 5.66 1.27
C ASN A 465 -31.98 6.23 0.53
N GLN A 466 -33.04 5.42 0.42
CA GLN A 466 -34.25 5.83 -0.28
C GLN A 466 -35.13 6.81 0.54
N GLY A 467 -34.93 6.88 1.85
CA GLY A 467 -35.69 7.77 2.74
C GLY A 467 -35.37 9.25 2.52
N ASP A 468 -34.08 9.58 2.38
CA ASP A 468 -33.59 10.95 2.16
C ASP A 468 -33.07 11.19 0.73
N GLY A 469 -33.02 10.16 -0.12
CA GLY A 469 -32.53 10.25 -1.49
C GLY A 469 -31.00 10.42 -1.60
N SER A 470 -30.25 10.21 -0.52
CA SER A 470 -28.79 10.30 -0.53
C SER A 470 -28.15 9.02 -1.08
N SER A 471 -26.99 9.17 -1.72
CA SER A 471 -26.19 8.04 -2.17
C SER A 471 -24.71 8.33 -2.11
N VAL A 472 -23.91 7.29 -1.86
CA VAL A 472 -22.46 7.35 -1.81
C VAL A 472 -21.90 6.33 -2.78
N VAL A 473 -21.04 6.79 -3.68
CA VAL A 473 -20.23 5.94 -4.55
C VAL A 473 -18.82 5.87 -3.99
N SER A 474 -18.28 4.69 -3.71
CA SER A 474 -16.93 4.49 -3.18
C SER A 474 -16.14 3.50 -4.04
N VAL A 475 -14.85 3.76 -4.27
CA VAL A 475 -13.97 2.90 -5.07
C VAL A 475 -12.76 2.49 -4.25
N ASP A 476 -12.73 1.21 -3.86
CA ASP A 476 -11.66 0.54 -3.09
C ASP A 476 -11.26 1.30 -1.80
N GLY A 477 -12.19 2.08 -1.24
CA GLY A 477 -11.94 2.98 -0.12
C GLY A 477 -10.80 3.98 -0.37
N THR A 478 -10.52 4.32 -1.62
CA THR A 478 -9.50 5.31 -2.02
C THR A 478 -10.12 6.61 -2.50
N TYR A 479 -11.33 6.55 -3.04
CA TYR A 479 -12.07 7.69 -3.54
C TYR A 479 -13.56 7.47 -3.34
N GLU A 480 -14.29 8.49 -2.90
CA GLU A 480 -15.75 8.48 -2.79
C GLU A 480 -16.38 9.74 -3.38
N VAL A 481 -17.63 9.61 -3.80
CA VAL A 481 -18.50 10.70 -4.24
C VAL A 481 -19.81 10.59 -3.49
N SER A 482 -20.09 11.58 -2.64
CA SER A 482 -21.32 11.67 -1.86
C SER A 482 -22.32 12.58 -2.58
N PHE A 483 -23.50 12.04 -2.86
CA PHE A 483 -24.65 12.73 -3.45
C PHE A 483 -25.72 12.95 -2.39
N ARG A 484 -26.17 14.20 -2.28
CA ARG A 484 -27.25 14.59 -1.37
C ARG A 484 -28.21 15.51 -2.11
N PRO A 485 -29.54 15.33 -2.00
CA PRO A 485 -30.49 16.20 -2.67
C PRO A 485 -30.30 17.67 -2.28
N GLY A 486 -30.20 18.56 -3.28
CA GLY A 486 -30.02 20.00 -3.07
C GLY A 486 -28.58 20.45 -2.81
N TYR A 487 -27.59 19.54 -2.77
CA TYR A 487 -26.18 19.86 -2.59
C TYR A 487 -25.36 19.44 -3.81
N SER A 488 -24.24 20.12 -4.04
CA SER A 488 -23.26 19.68 -5.05
C SER A 488 -22.62 18.37 -4.62
N PRO A 489 -22.31 17.45 -5.56
CA PRO A 489 -21.59 16.22 -5.22
C PRO A 489 -20.27 16.53 -4.52
N LEU A 490 -20.05 15.87 -3.38
CA LEU A 490 -18.83 16.00 -2.60
C LEU A 490 -17.87 14.86 -2.96
N HIS A 491 -16.72 15.21 -3.52
CA HIS A 491 -15.69 14.26 -3.92
C HIS A 491 -14.62 14.17 -2.84
N THR A 492 -14.42 12.98 -2.27
CA THR A 492 -13.44 12.76 -1.20
C THR A 492 -12.40 11.73 -1.64
N LEU A 493 -11.13 12.08 -1.55
CA LEU A 493 -10.02 11.14 -1.73
C LEU A 493 -9.42 10.77 -0.37
N TYR A 494 -8.96 9.53 -0.25
CA TYR A 494 -8.34 9.00 0.95
C TYR A 494 -6.88 8.64 0.69
N VAL A 495 -5.97 9.27 1.44
CA VAL A 495 -4.55 8.93 1.35
C VAL A 495 -4.28 7.75 2.28
N LYS A 496 -3.86 6.63 1.69
CA LYS A 496 -3.46 5.42 2.41
C LYS A 496 -1.94 5.35 2.47
N GLY A 497 -1.40 5.30 3.68
CA GLY A 497 0.03 5.18 3.94
C GLY A 497 0.49 3.75 4.14
N LEU A 498 1.49 3.59 5.01
CA LEU A 498 2.16 2.32 5.22
C LEU A 498 1.15 1.24 5.63
N SER A 499 1.15 0.10 4.92
CA SER A 499 0.26 -1.05 5.17
C SER A 499 -1.25 -0.72 5.21
N GLY A 500 -1.67 0.31 4.46
CA GLY A 500 -3.07 0.72 4.39
C GLY A 500 -3.54 1.61 5.55
N ASP A 501 -2.60 2.18 6.33
CA ASP A 501 -2.86 3.24 7.30
C ASP A 501 -3.67 4.38 6.67
N LEU A 502 -4.80 4.75 7.28
CA LEU A 502 -5.61 5.86 6.78
C LEU A 502 -5.00 7.18 7.28
N VAL A 503 -4.37 7.93 6.38
CA VAL A 503 -3.56 9.10 6.75
C VAL A 503 -4.39 10.37 6.80
N SER A 504 -5.13 10.63 5.73
CA SER A 504 -5.91 11.86 5.56
C SER A 504 -7.06 11.63 4.60
N GLN A 505 -8.06 12.50 4.68
CA GLN A 505 -9.04 12.68 3.62
C GLN A 505 -8.96 14.12 3.12
N LEU A 506 -9.22 14.32 1.82
CA LEU A 506 -9.44 15.63 1.21
C LEU A 506 -10.78 15.58 0.48
N SER A 507 -11.73 16.41 0.89
CA SER A 507 -13.05 16.52 0.27
C SER A 507 -13.20 17.84 -0.46
N LEU A 508 -13.69 17.80 -1.69
CA LEU A 508 -13.84 18.96 -2.57
C LEU A 508 -15.22 18.96 -3.22
N GLU A 509 -15.81 20.14 -3.34
CA GLU A 509 -17.03 20.39 -4.10
C GLU A 509 -16.68 20.90 -5.52
N SER A 510 -17.63 20.80 -6.46
CA SER A 510 -17.49 21.34 -7.83
C SER A 510 -16.21 20.89 -8.56
N VAL A 511 -15.93 19.59 -8.50
CA VAL A 511 -14.72 18.98 -9.07
C VAL A 511 -14.86 18.72 -10.57
N SER A 512 -13.77 18.99 -11.31
CA SER A 512 -13.60 18.54 -12.69
C SER A 512 -12.89 17.19 -12.67
N LEU A 513 -13.47 16.16 -13.30
CA LEU A 513 -12.89 14.83 -13.36
C LEU A 513 -12.00 14.64 -14.60
N LEU A 514 -11.05 13.71 -14.52
CA LEU A 514 -10.26 13.28 -15.67
C LEU A 514 -11.14 12.70 -16.78
N THR A 515 -10.82 13.02 -18.03
CA THR A 515 -11.58 12.59 -19.21
C THR A 515 -10.70 11.87 -20.23
N ASN A 516 -11.29 11.05 -21.11
CA ASN A 516 -10.53 10.30 -22.12
C ASN A 516 -9.79 11.19 -23.12
N ALA A 517 -10.32 12.38 -23.44
CA ALA A 517 -9.71 13.34 -24.37
C ALA A 517 -8.27 13.72 -23.97
N GLN A 518 -7.93 13.60 -22.69
CA GLN A 518 -6.60 13.89 -22.15
C GLN A 518 -5.58 12.76 -22.42
N PHE A 519 -6.00 11.66 -23.06
CA PHE A 519 -5.22 10.42 -23.18
C PHE A 519 -5.26 9.75 -24.56
N GLU A 520 -6.03 10.25 -25.53
CA GLU A 520 -6.32 9.56 -26.80
C GLU A 520 -5.30 9.79 -27.93
N ASN A 521 -4.26 10.62 -27.75
CA ASN A 521 -3.29 10.90 -28.82
C ASN A 521 -2.00 10.08 -28.65
N SER A 522 -1.86 9.03 -29.46
CA SER A 522 -0.67 8.16 -29.52
C SER A 522 0.47 8.71 -30.38
N GLU A 523 0.24 9.77 -31.17
CA GLU A 523 1.24 10.33 -32.10
C GLU A 523 2.26 11.28 -31.43
N ASP A 524 2.01 11.72 -30.19
CA ASP A 524 2.79 12.80 -29.55
C ASP A 524 4.01 12.34 -28.72
N SER A 525 4.38 11.06 -28.79
CA SER A 525 5.52 10.50 -28.03
C SER A 525 6.89 10.66 -28.72
N THR A 526 6.92 11.30 -29.89
CA THR A 526 8.17 11.65 -30.59
C THR A 526 8.69 13.01 -30.11
N ILE A 527 10.00 13.24 -30.23
CA ILE A 527 10.60 14.57 -30.00
C ILE A 527 9.87 15.64 -30.83
N ALA A 528 9.39 15.29 -32.02
CA ALA A 528 8.58 16.16 -32.87
C ALA A 528 7.20 16.52 -32.26
N GLY A 529 6.51 15.59 -31.58
CA GLY A 529 5.23 15.84 -30.89
C GLY A 529 5.35 16.82 -29.71
N LEU A 530 6.47 16.77 -28.99
CA LEU A 530 6.82 17.73 -27.92
C LEU A 530 6.93 19.18 -28.41
N PHE A 531 7.34 19.39 -29.67
CA PHE A 531 7.53 20.72 -30.26
C PHE A 531 6.37 21.19 -31.14
N LEU A 532 5.62 20.27 -31.76
CA LEU A 532 4.51 20.60 -32.66
C LEU A 532 3.15 20.66 -31.97
N ASN A 533 2.93 19.92 -30.87
CA ASN A 533 1.67 19.87 -30.12
C ASN A 533 1.91 19.79 -28.59
N SER A 534 2.63 20.77 -28.04
CA SER A 534 2.96 20.87 -26.61
C SER A 534 1.75 20.89 -25.65
N LYS A 535 0.55 21.15 -26.17
CA LYS A 535 -0.74 21.10 -25.44
C LYS A 535 -1.23 19.70 -25.10
N ASN A 536 -0.69 18.62 -25.67
CA ASN A 536 -1.23 17.27 -25.42
C ASN A 536 -0.28 16.40 -24.57
N ALA A 537 1.03 16.45 -24.83
CA ALA A 537 2.01 15.64 -24.11
C ALA A 537 2.17 16.07 -22.63
N LEU A 538 2.08 17.37 -22.35
CA LEU A 538 2.19 17.93 -20.99
C LEU A 538 0.90 17.79 -20.17
N CYS A 539 -0.23 17.50 -20.82
CA CYS A 539 -1.56 17.57 -20.21
C CYS A 539 -2.13 16.22 -19.77
N LYS A 540 -1.34 15.15 -19.90
CA LYS A 540 -1.68 13.82 -19.42
C LYS A 540 -1.91 13.83 -17.90
N GLY A 541 -3.11 13.42 -17.47
CA GLY A 541 -3.43 13.28 -16.05
C GLY A 541 -3.80 14.58 -15.34
N ILE A 542 -4.07 15.66 -16.06
CA ILE A 542 -4.52 16.95 -15.50
C ILE A 542 -6.02 17.08 -15.69
N SER A 543 -6.79 17.28 -14.62
CA SER A 543 -8.27 17.39 -14.69
C SER A 543 -8.79 18.80 -14.99
N LYS A 544 -7.99 19.83 -14.72
CA LYS A 544 -8.29 21.24 -15.00
C LYS A 544 -7.76 21.70 -16.36
N ASP A 545 -8.05 22.95 -16.73
CA ASP A 545 -7.43 23.55 -17.91
C ASP A 545 -5.90 23.49 -17.80
N CYS A 546 -5.27 22.85 -18.77
CA CYS A 546 -3.85 22.56 -18.70
C CYS A 546 -2.99 23.83 -18.74
N LYS A 547 -3.44 24.87 -19.45
CA LYS A 547 -2.75 26.17 -19.49
C LYS A 547 -2.81 26.84 -18.11
N GLU A 548 -3.93 26.77 -17.42
CA GLU A 548 -4.08 27.25 -16.04
C GLU A 548 -3.20 26.46 -15.06
N TYR A 549 -3.22 25.13 -15.14
CA TYR A 549 -2.37 24.26 -14.30
C TYR A 549 -0.87 24.62 -14.45
N TYR A 550 -0.36 24.71 -15.68
CA TYR A 550 1.04 25.07 -15.90
C TYR A 550 1.34 26.53 -15.61
N LYS A 551 0.39 27.46 -15.80
CA LYS A 551 0.53 28.84 -15.37
C LYS A 551 0.79 28.91 -13.86
N ASN A 552 -0.01 28.20 -13.07
CA ASN A 552 0.16 28.14 -11.61
C ASN A 552 1.51 27.51 -11.22
N ARG A 553 1.95 26.48 -11.94
CA ARG A 553 3.20 25.75 -11.69
C ARG A 553 4.48 26.49 -12.13
N ILE A 554 4.47 27.16 -13.28
CA ILE A 554 5.64 27.84 -13.86
C ILE A 554 5.93 29.16 -13.13
N TYR A 555 4.88 29.88 -12.70
CA TYR A 555 5.01 31.09 -11.89
C TYR A 555 5.85 30.83 -10.61
N LYS A 556 5.73 29.63 -10.01
CA LYS A 556 6.56 29.15 -8.88
C LYS A 556 8.03 28.99 -9.23
N LYS A 557 8.40 28.45 -10.40
CA LYS A 557 9.81 28.25 -10.79
C LYS A 557 10.53 29.58 -11.05
N TYR A 558 9.82 30.58 -11.57
CA TYR A 558 10.35 31.93 -11.78
C TYR A 558 10.64 32.64 -10.45
N LEU A 559 9.71 32.57 -9.49
CA LEU A 559 9.89 33.13 -8.13
C LEU A 559 10.93 32.34 -7.30
N ALA A 560 10.93 31.01 -7.35
CA ALA A 560 11.92 30.18 -6.65
C ALA A 560 13.33 30.33 -7.25
N GLY A 561 13.45 30.54 -8.57
CA GLY A 561 14.72 30.88 -9.22
C GLY A 561 15.28 32.22 -8.75
N LEU A 562 14.40 33.21 -8.55
CA LEU A 562 14.75 34.48 -7.88
C LEU A 562 15.12 34.25 -6.40
N GLU A 563 14.36 33.47 -5.64
CA GLU A 563 14.68 33.17 -4.23
C GLU A 563 16.00 32.41 -4.04
N ILE A 564 16.39 31.50 -4.94
CA ILE A 564 17.69 30.82 -4.91
C ILE A 564 18.83 31.83 -5.16
N LEU A 565 18.62 32.77 -6.08
CA LEU A 565 19.52 33.91 -6.33
C LEU A 565 19.67 34.83 -5.11
N PHE A 566 18.66 34.89 -4.24
CA PHE A 566 18.63 35.72 -3.02
C PHE A 566 18.75 34.92 -1.69
N SER A 567 19.00 33.61 -1.75
CA SER A 567 19.02 32.75 -0.55
C SER A 567 20.25 33.06 0.32
N VAL A 568 20.01 33.36 1.60
CA VAL A 568 21.05 33.61 2.60
C VAL A 568 21.24 32.33 3.42
N GLN A 569 22.38 31.66 3.27
CA GLN A 569 22.80 30.58 4.17
C GLN A 569 23.81 31.12 5.18
N HIS A 570 23.54 30.92 6.47
CA HIS A 570 24.42 31.30 7.60
C HIS A 570 24.78 32.79 7.67
N GLY A 571 23.84 33.69 7.36
CA GLY A 571 24.06 35.14 7.48
C GLY A 571 25.07 35.71 6.47
N ARG A 572 25.41 34.95 5.42
CA ARG A 572 26.23 35.43 4.29
C ARG A 572 25.48 35.21 2.98
N ILE A 573 25.44 36.27 2.17
CA ILE A 573 24.99 36.21 0.79
C ILE A 573 25.95 35.30 0.01
N GLY A 574 25.44 34.28 -0.69
CA GLY A 574 26.25 33.29 -1.38
C GLY A 574 27.20 33.90 -2.42
N ASN A 575 28.38 33.29 -2.61
CA ASN A 575 29.42 33.76 -3.54
C ASN A 575 28.91 33.93 -4.99
N GLN A 576 27.88 33.18 -5.38
CA GLN A 576 27.25 33.29 -6.70
C GLN A 576 26.59 34.66 -6.89
N PHE A 577 25.82 35.19 -5.93
CA PHE A 577 25.24 36.53 -6.01
C PHE A 577 26.31 37.64 -6.07
N ARG A 578 27.41 37.48 -5.32
CA ARG A 578 28.56 38.39 -5.39
C ARG A 578 29.18 38.40 -6.79
N LEU A 579 29.39 37.23 -7.39
CA LEU A 579 29.94 37.11 -8.73
C LEU A 579 28.99 37.66 -9.79
N THR A 580 27.67 37.44 -9.67
CA THR A 580 26.68 37.98 -10.61
C THR A 580 26.58 39.50 -10.52
N ILE A 581 26.55 40.07 -9.31
CA ILE A 581 26.53 41.53 -9.13
C ILE A 581 27.85 42.18 -9.54
N ILE A 582 29.00 41.59 -9.22
CA ILE A 582 30.32 42.10 -9.66
C ILE A 582 30.44 42.00 -11.20
N SER A 583 29.90 40.95 -11.81
CA SER A 583 29.88 40.80 -13.27
C SER A 583 28.93 41.81 -13.91
N LEU A 584 27.74 42.05 -13.34
CA LEU A 584 26.80 43.06 -13.84
C LEU A 584 27.37 44.48 -13.68
N PHE A 585 28.02 44.76 -12.55
CA PHE A 585 28.69 46.03 -12.30
C PHE A 585 29.92 46.19 -13.20
N GLY A 586 30.66 45.12 -13.47
CA GLY A 586 31.75 45.06 -14.43
C GLY A 586 31.28 45.32 -15.86
N ILE A 587 30.17 44.72 -16.30
CA ILE A 587 29.56 44.95 -17.61
C ILE A 587 29.05 46.39 -17.73
N CYS A 588 28.42 46.94 -16.68
CA CYS A 588 28.02 48.34 -16.65
C CYS A 588 29.22 49.30 -16.63
N LEU A 589 30.30 48.97 -15.93
CA LEU A 589 31.53 49.76 -15.86
C LEU A 589 32.33 49.70 -17.16
N PHE A 590 32.45 48.52 -17.80
CA PHE A 590 33.08 48.34 -19.11
C PHE A 590 32.22 48.92 -20.24
N GLY A 591 30.89 48.87 -20.12
CA GLY A 591 29.97 49.57 -21.02
C GLY A 591 30.09 51.08 -20.89
N TYR A 592 30.19 51.60 -19.65
CA TYR A 592 30.42 53.03 -19.39
C TYR A 592 31.81 53.50 -19.84
N LEU A 593 32.86 52.73 -19.57
CA LEU A 593 34.23 53.02 -20.02
C LEU A 593 34.35 52.88 -21.55
N GLY A 594 33.74 51.85 -22.16
CA GLY A 594 33.69 51.68 -23.60
C GLY A 594 32.93 52.82 -24.29
N PHE A 595 31.79 53.24 -23.74
CA PHE A 595 31.02 54.39 -24.22
C PHE A 595 31.77 55.73 -24.05
N SER A 596 32.53 55.88 -22.96
CA SER A 596 33.33 57.07 -22.66
C SER A 596 34.62 57.15 -23.50
N ILE A 597 35.22 56.01 -23.87
CA ILE A 597 36.43 55.92 -24.71
C ILE A 597 36.08 56.02 -26.21
N LEU A 598 34.93 55.49 -26.65
CA LEU A 598 34.54 55.46 -28.07
C LEU A 598 33.79 56.70 -28.56
N ASN A 599 33.44 57.64 -27.68
CA ASN A 599 32.65 58.81 -28.06
C ASN A 599 33.31 60.13 -27.64
N SER A 600 34.46 60.43 -28.24
CA SER A 600 35.02 61.79 -28.20
C SER A 600 34.19 62.72 -29.08
N LYS A 601 33.70 63.80 -28.45
CA LYS A 601 33.08 65.00 -29.07
C LYS A 601 31.68 64.79 -29.65
N SER A 602 30.69 64.85 -28.76
CA SER A 602 29.60 65.86 -28.80
C SER A 602 28.38 65.29 -28.06
N PHE A 603 28.10 65.80 -26.86
CA PHE A 603 26.75 66.23 -26.51
C PHE A 603 26.78 66.99 -25.18
N ARG A 604 26.83 68.32 -25.30
CA ARG A 604 26.29 69.22 -24.29
C ARG A 604 24.77 69.17 -24.41
N MET A 605 24.13 68.22 -23.74
CA MET A 605 22.73 68.39 -23.35
C MET A 605 22.37 67.36 -22.28
N LEU A 606 22.45 67.78 -21.02
CA LEU A 606 21.54 67.46 -19.90
C LEU A 606 22.22 67.89 -18.59
N ASP A 607 22.40 69.21 -18.45
CA ASP A 607 22.43 69.86 -17.14
C ASP A 607 21.02 69.78 -16.54
N SER A 608 20.69 68.65 -15.92
CA SER A 608 19.58 68.54 -14.96
C SER A 608 19.80 67.37 -14.00
N LEU A 609 21.00 67.29 -13.41
CA LEU A 609 21.27 66.55 -12.19
C LEU A 609 20.99 67.44 -10.97
N ARG A 610 19.72 67.54 -10.57
CA ARG A 610 19.29 67.94 -9.21
C ARG A 610 17.96 67.29 -8.84
N ILE A 611 17.94 65.96 -8.71
CA ILE A 611 17.03 65.28 -7.79
C ILE A 611 17.87 64.26 -7.03
N GLY A 612 18.06 64.55 -5.74
CA GLY A 612 18.87 63.74 -4.84
C GLY A 612 18.23 62.38 -4.61
N ILE A 613 18.95 61.33 -4.97
CA ILE A 613 18.76 60.01 -4.39
C ILE A 613 20.03 59.75 -3.58
N THR A 614 19.98 60.15 -2.31
CA THR A 614 21.05 59.90 -1.36
C THR A 614 21.13 58.41 -1.03
N PRO A 615 22.29 57.90 -0.59
CA PRO A 615 22.49 56.49 -0.18
C PRO A 615 21.57 56.02 0.97
N ILE A 616 20.83 56.93 1.60
CA ILE A 616 19.91 56.67 2.71
C ILE A 616 18.62 55.99 2.23
N LEU A 617 18.17 56.22 0.99
CA LEU A 617 16.99 55.55 0.42
C LEU A 617 17.26 54.07 0.08
N ILE A 618 18.53 53.72 -0.15
CA ILE A 618 18.97 52.32 -0.29
C ILE A 618 19.13 51.67 1.10
N LEU A 619 19.42 52.46 2.15
CA LEU A 619 19.46 52.00 3.53
C LEU A 619 18.05 51.81 4.14
N SER A 620 17.04 52.58 3.71
CA SER A 620 15.65 52.43 4.17
C SER A 620 14.96 51.20 3.58
N VAL A 621 15.36 50.76 2.38
CA VAL A 621 14.94 49.48 1.82
C VAL A 621 15.60 48.31 2.58
N PHE A 622 16.75 48.53 3.22
CA PHE A 622 17.45 47.53 4.05
C PHE A 622 16.87 47.35 5.46
N MET A 623 16.14 48.33 6.02
CA MET A 623 15.52 48.21 7.35
C MET A 623 14.13 47.56 7.34
N GLY A 624 13.51 47.36 6.18
CA GLY A 624 12.18 46.74 6.05
C GLY A 624 12.15 45.21 6.01
N PHE A 625 13.30 44.53 5.99
CA PHE A 625 13.38 43.07 5.75
C PHE A 625 13.87 42.25 6.98
N ASN A 626 13.65 42.74 8.20
CA ASN A 626 14.08 42.05 9.44
C ASN A 626 12.96 41.32 10.18
N PHE A 627 12.06 40.62 9.49
CA PHE A 627 11.24 39.56 10.11
C PHE A 627 10.86 38.51 9.08
N PHE A 628 11.60 37.40 9.01
CA PHE A 628 11.09 36.05 8.70
C PHE A 628 12.14 35.01 9.11
N SER A 629 12.35 34.89 10.42
CA SER A 629 12.79 33.64 11.04
C SER A 629 11.61 33.13 11.89
N CYS A 630 11.43 31.80 11.88
CA CYS A 630 10.30 31.04 12.42
C CYS A 630 9.04 30.99 11.52
N GLY A 631 8.77 29.80 10.99
CA GLY A 631 7.44 29.40 10.56
C GLY A 631 6.52 29.36 11.77
N LEU A 632 5.89 30.49 12.08
CA LEU A 632 4.87 30.61 13.11
C LEU A 632 4.00 31.84 12.87
N LEU A 633 3.33 31.94 11.72
CA LEU A 633 2.16 32.80 11.57
C LEU A 633 1.09 32.10 10.70
N PRO A 634 -0.17 32.03 11.18
CA PRO A 634 -1.29 31.48 10.43
C PRO A 634 -1.80 32.51 9.42
N GLY A 635 -2.01 32.08 8.17
CA GLY A 635 -2.79 32.80 7.17
C GLY A 635 -2.19 34.10 6.62
N THR A 636 -1.55 34.01 5.45
CA THR A 636 -1.59 35.13 4.48
C THR A 636 -1.93 34.58 3.09
N SER A 637 -3.20 34.71 2.72
CA SER A 637 -3.80 34.73 1.37
C SER A 637 -3.15 33.90 0.27
N ASN A 638 -3.80 32.78 -0.11
CA ASN A 638 -3.78 32.16 -1.46
C ASN A 638 -2.45 32.34 -2.24
N LYS A 639 -1.34 31.79 -1.74
CA LYS A 639 -0.08 31.81 -2.49
C LYS A 639 0.14 30.46 -3.17
N ASN A 640 0.51 30.51 -4.45
CA ASN A 640 0.95 29.34 -5.20
C ASN A 640 2.15 28.70 -4.49
N GLY A 641 1.98 27.47 -3.99
CA GLY A 641 2.97 26.74 -3.20
C GLY A 641 2.51 26.35 -1.79
N ASP A 642 1.41 26.91 -1.27
CA ASP A 642 0.86 26.55 0.03
C ASP A 642 0.44 25.06 0.08
N PRO A 643 0.45 24.42 1.26
CA PRO A 643 0.03 23.04 1.37
C PRO A 643 -1.48 22.85 1.14
N PRO A 644 -1.94 21.66 0.69
CA PRO A 644 -3.35 21.43 0.34
C PRO A 644 -4.33 21.71 1.47
N TRP A 645 -3.94 21.51 2.74
CA TRP A 645 -4.78 21.79 3.91
C TRP A 645 -4.87 23.28 4.29
N VAL A 646 -4.06 24.14 3.66
CA VAL A 646 -4.19 25.61 3.74
C VAL A 646 -5.04 26.13 2.58
N ILE A 647 -4.89 25.54 1.39
CA ILE A 647 -5.67 25.91 0.19
C ILE A 647 -7.12 25.42 0.30
N PHE A 648 -7.31 24.20 0.82
CA PHE A 648 -8.60 23.59 1.07
C PHE A 648 -8.77 23.37 2.58
N PRO A 649 -8.95 24.45 3.36
CA PRO A 649 -9.11 24.35 4.81
C PRO A 649 -10.38 23.56 5.13
N SER A 650 -10.32 22.74 6.18
CA SER A 650 -11.48 22.01 6.66
C SER A 650 -12.58 22.98 7.11
N THR A 651 -13.76 22.88 6.54
CA THR A 651 -14.94 23.64 6.99
C THR A 651 -15.92 22.68 7.65
N ILE A 652 -16.28 22.95 8.91
CA ILE A 652 -17.23 22.13 9.66
C ILE A 652 -18.57 22.86 9.70
N PRO A 653 -19.59 22.40 8.94
CA PRO A 653 -20.94 22.96 9.03
C PRO A 653 -21.45 22.96 10.48
N VAL A 654 -22.14 24.03 10.89
CA VAL A 654 -22.65 24.22 12.26
C VAL A 654 -23.65 23.16 12.71
N ASP A 655 -24.29 22.50 11.76
CA ASP A 655 -25.28 21.45 11.95
C ASP A 655 -24.67 20.04 11.85
N THR A 656 -23.34 19.93 11.70
CA THR A 656 -22.63 18.64 11.71
C THR A 656 -22.90 17.92 13.03
N PRO A 657 -23.51 16.72 13.01
CA PRO A 657 -23.83 15.98 14.23
C PRO A 657 -22.60 15.58 15.02
N SER A 658 -22.77 15.39 16.32
CA SER A 658 -21.73 14.84 17.20
C SER A 658 -21.52 13.35 16.98
N VAL A 659 -20.31 12.86 17.22
CA VAL A 659 -20.04 11.41 17.30
C VAL A 659 -20.87 10.75 18.41
N SER A 660 -21.22 11.49 19.48
CA SER A 660 -22.08 10.99 20.56
C SER A 660 -23.54 10.74 20.15
N SER A 661 -23.98 11.27 19.00
CA SER A 661 -25.34 11.03 18.52
C SER A 661 -25.52 9.59 18.04
N THR A 662 -26.60 8.94 18.47
CA THR A 662 -26.98 7.56 18.10
C THR A 662 -27.77 7.48 16.80
N GLY A 663 -28.17 8.62 16.21
CA GLY A 663 -29.00 8.72 15.01
C GLY A 663 -29.34 10.17 14.66
N THR A 664 -30.02 10.36 13.53
CA THR A 664 -30.34 11.65 12.88
C THR A 664 -30.75 12.74 13.86
N SER A 665 -29.97 13.82 13.89
CA SER A 665 -30.42 15.08 14.48
C SER A 665 -31.60 15.63 13.65
N SER A 666 -32.41 16.51 14.24
CA SER A 666 -33.69 16.99 13.69
C SER A 666 -33.56 17.91 12.45
N GLY A 667 -32.62 17.64 11.55
CA GLY A 667 -32.32 18.44 10.35
C GLY A 667 -31.81 17.64 9.16
N GLY A 668 -32.00 16.31 9.13
CA GLY A 668 -31.64 15.49 7.96
C GLY A 668 -30.14 15.24 7.75
N ASN A 669 -29.26 15.77 8.60
CA ASN A 669 -27.83 15.49 8.54
C ASN A 669 -27.46 14.24 9.36
N ILE A 670 -26.94 13.22 8.68
CA ILE A 670 -26.43 11.99 9.29
C ILE A 670 -24.94 12.19 9.60
N GLY A 671 -24.56 11.98 10.87
CA GLY A 671 -23.15 12.02 11.30
C GLY A 671 -22.30 10.96 10.60
N GLY A 672 -21.00 11.19 10.49
CA GLY A 672 -20.05 10.27 9.87
C GLY A 672 -19.83 10.51 8.39
N THR A 673 -20.38 11.58 7.82
CA THR A 673 -20.10 11.97 6.42
C THR A 673 -18.86 12.86 6.36
N PRO A 674 -17.99 12.73 5.33
CA PRO A 674 -16.92 13.69 5.09
C PRO A 674 -17.43 15.12 4.93
N VAL A 675 -16.61 16.06 5.36
CA VAL A 675 -16.84 17.51 5.22
C VAL A 675 -15.80 18.11 4.27
N PRO A 676 -16.10 19.27 3.63
CA PRO A 676 -15.16 19.93 2.72
C PRO A 676 -13.82 20.28 3.38
N GLY A 677 -12.75 20.21 2.59
CA GLY A 677 -11.38 20.46 2.99
C GLY A 677 -10.61 19.22 3.43
N MET A 678 -9.40 19.43 3.95
CA MET A 678 -8.48 18.35 4.33
C MET A 678 -8.42 18.14 5.85
N ILE A 679 -8.49 16.88 6.28
CA ILE A 679 -8.28 16.48 7.68
C ILE A 679 -7.32 15.29 7.77
N PHE A 680 -6.64 15.18 8.91
CA PHE A 680 -5.66 14.11 9.19
C PHE A 680 -6.14 13.20 10.30
N PHE A 681 -5.93 11.90 10.12
CA PHE A 681 -6.37 10.87 11.06
C PHE A 681 -5.25 10.37 11.96
N HIS A 682 -5.64 10.09 13.21
CA HIS A 682 -4.79 9.54 14.26
C HIS A 682 -5.41 8.23 14.76
N PRO A 683 -4.89 7.08 14.29
CA PRO A 683 -5.35 5.77 14.71
C PRO A 683 -4.64 5.28 15.98
N ASN A 684 -5.30 4.39 16.71
CA ASN A 684 -4.70 3.61 17.80
C ASN A 684 -3.93 2.37 17.27
N HIS A 685 -3.48 1.49 18.17
CA HIS A 685 -2.69 0.29 17.83
C HIS A 685 -3.41 -0.71 16.91
N LEU A 686 -4.74 -0.70 16.85
CA LEU A 686 -5.55 -1.54 15.94
C LEU A 686 -5.79 -0.90 14.57
N GLY A 687 -5.47 0.39 14.42
CA GLY A 687 -5.87 1.18 13.25
C GLY A 687 -7.24 1.84 13.42
N SER A 688 -7.87 1.75 14.59
CA SER A 688 -9.13 2.44 14.87
C SER A 688 -8.89 3.93 15.00
N ILE A 689 -9.65 4.76 14.31
CA ILE A 689 -9.48 6.21 14.36
C ILE A 689 -9.95 6.73 15.71
N SER A 690 -9.04 7.21 16.56
CA SER A 690 -9.39 7.80 17.87
C SER A 690 -9.64 9.30 17.78
N MET A 691 -8.99 9.99 16.83
CA MET A 691 -9.08 11.44 16.67
C MET A 691 -8.78 11.87 15.23
N ALA A 692 -9.29 13.04 14.84
CA ALA A 692 -8.87 13.75 13.63
C ALA A 692 -8.45 15.20 13.95
N THR A 693 -7.50 15.72 13.17
CA THR A 693 -6.94 17.09 13.29
C THR A 693 -7.11 17.88 12.00
N ASN A 694 -7.28 19.20 12.11
CA ASN A 694 -7.38 20.12 10.98
C ASN A 694 -5.99 20.45 10.38
N GLY A 695 -5.95 21.30 9.35
CA GLY A 695 -4.71 21.75 8.70
C GLY A 695 -3.71 22.48 9.59
N ALA A 696 -4.13 22.98 10.76
CA ALA A 696 -3.27 23.65 11.74
C ALA A 696 -2.74 22.70 12.83
N GLY A 697 -2.98 21.39 12.70
CA GLY A 697 -2.53 20.39 13.67
C GLY A 697 -3.39 20.30 14.93
N LYS A 698 -4.47 21.08 15.04
CA LYS A 698 -5.36 21.05 16.21
C LYS A 698 -6.48 20.02 16.03
N PRO A 699 -6.90 19.31 17.09
CA PRO A 699 -8.06 18.42 17.05
C PRO A 699 -9.29 19.17 16.55
N ILE A 700 -10.05 18.57 15.63
CA ILE A 700 -11.20 19.23 14.98
C ILE A 700 -12.25 19.60 16.03
N SER A 701 -12.80 20.80 15.97
CA SER A 701 -13.92 21.24 16.82
C SER A 701 -14.98 21.95 15.97
N GLY A 702 -16.17 22.17 16.55
CA GLY A 702 -17.30 22.79 15.87
C GLY A 702 -18.45 21.81 15.63
N GLY A 703 -19.35 22.15 14.71
CA GLY A 703 -20.60 21.42 14.51
C GLY A 703 -21.63 21.66 15.61
N SER A 704 -22.58 20.74 15.74
CA SER A 704 -23.73 20.88 16.64
C SER A 704 -23.40 20.62 18.11
N ALA A 705 -22.15 20.28 18.43
CA ALA A 705 -21.73 19.88 19.77
C ALA A 705 -20.42 20.55 20.20
N ILE A 706 -20.26 20.70 21.51
CA ILE A 706 -19.08 21.27 22.14
C ILE A 706 -17.93 20.25 22.23
N GLY A 707 -16.69 20.74 22.17
CA GLY A 707 -15.48 19.93 22.33
C GLY A 707 -14.74 19.64 21.03
N THR A 708 -13.70 18.80 21.13
CA THR A 708 -12.85 18.38 20.01
C THR A 708 -13.15 16.94 19.58
N SER A 709 -12.76 16.54 18.37
CA SER A 709 -13.01 15.20 17.86
C SER A 709 -12.33 14.13 18.72
N PHE A 710 -13.11 13.17 19.21
CA PHE A 710 -12.60 11.98 19.87
C PHE A 710 -13.62 10.84 19.78
N VAL A 711 -13.13 9.63 19.49
CA VAL A 711 -13.93 8.41 19.38
C VAL A 711 -13.38 7.35 20.32
N SER A 712 -14.24 6.91 21.24
CA SER A 712 -13.94 5.86 22.21
C SER A 712 -14.61 4.55 21.78
N TYR A 713 -13.93 3.43 21.91
CA TYR A 713 -14.41 2.11 21.47
C TYR A 713 -14.44 1.12 22.64
N LYS A 714 -15.50 0.29 22.67
CA LYS A 714 -15.55 -0.95 23.45
C LYS A 714 -14.66 -2.03 22.81
N PRO A 715 -14.30 -3.11 23.54
CA PRO A 715 -13.38 -4.14 23.02
C PRO A 715 -13.78 -4.70 21.65
N TYR A 716 -15.07 -4.98 21.44
CA TYR A 716 -15.62 -5.50 20.19
C TYR A 716 -16.03 -4.42 19.16
N GLY A 717 -15.52 -3.20 19.31
CA GLY A 717 -15.66 -2.11 18.33
C GLY A 717 -16.91 -1.26 18.43
N GLY A 718 -17.79 -1.52 19.40
CA GLY A 718 -18.94 -0.66 19.68
C GLY A 718 -18.49 0.72 20.13
N ILE A 719 -18.93 1.79 19.46
CA ILE A 719 -18.56 3.15 19.84
C ILE A 719 -19.20 3.50 21.19
N LEU A 720 -18.37 3.88 22.17
CA LEU A 720 -18.84 4.37 23.46
C LEU A 720 -19.29 5.81 23.30
N ARG A 721 -20.54 5.99 22.86
CA ARG A 721 -21.13 7.31 22.54
C ARG A 721 -21.12 8.28 23.73
N THR A 722 -21.19 7.79 24.96
CA THR A 722 -21.15 8.60 26.19
C THR A 722 -19.78 9.18 26.52
N ASP A 723 -18.70 8.68 25.89
CA ASP A 723 -17.33 9.16 26.05
C ASP A 723 -16.73 9.66 24.72
N SER A 724 -17.52 9.67 23.64
CA SER A 724 -17.14 10.20 22.33
C SER A 724 -17.70 11.61 22.16
N TYR A 725 -16.95 12.51 21.53
CA TYR A 725 -17.32 13.93 21.44
C TYR A 725 -16.75 14.60 20.18
N GLY A 726 -17.21 15.81 19.90
CA GLY A 726 -16.86 16.57 18.70
C GLY A 726 -17.63 16.14 17.44
N PRO A 727 -17.40 16.85 16.33
CA PRO A 727 -18.17 16.66 15.09
C PRO A 727 -17.83 15.34 14.39
N ASP A 728 -18.85 14.64 13.90
CA ASP A 728 -18.76 13.34 13.23
C ASP A 728 -18.49 13.52 11.72
N VAL A 729 -17.23 13.76 11.35
CA VAL A 729 -16.82 14.27 10.02
C VAL A 729 -16.13 13.23 9.12
N PHE A 730 -16.18 11.95 9.49
CA PHE A 730 -15.51 10.87 8.75
C PHE A 730 -16.19 9.52 8.97
N ARG A 731 -16.17 8.66 7.93
CA ARG A 731 -16.83 7.34 7.92
C ARG A 731 -16.04 6.24 8.60
N TYR A 732 -14.71 6.30 8.49
CA TYR A 732 -13.82 5.22 8.95
C TYR A 732 -13.64 5.28 10.47
N LYS A 733 -14.05 4.23 11.17
CA LYS A 733 -14.06 4.16 12.64
C LYS A 733 -13.15 3.04 13.15
N TYR A 734 -13.75 1.99 13.70
CA TYR A 734 -13.09 0.87 14.32
C TYR A 734 -12.28 0.07 13.30
N THR A 735 -11.01 -0.19 13.61
CA THR A 735 -10.02 -0.88 12.77
C THR A 735 -9.84 -0.28 11.37
N GLY A 736 -10.24 0.98 11.15
CA GLY A 736 -10.18 1.64 9.86
C GLY A 736 -11.24 1.15 8.86
N GLN A 737 -12.36 0.60 9.36
CA GLN A 737 -13.50 0.17 8.54
C GLN A 737 -14.60 1.23 8.54
N GLU A 738 -15.39 1.26 7.47
CA GLU A 738 -16.51 2.21 7.30
C GLU A 738 -17.69 1.83 8.19
N GLU A 739 -18.19 2.80 8.98
CA GLU A 739 -19.44 2.69 9.74
C GLU A 739 -20.63 3.12 8.87
N ASP A 740 -21.58 2.20 8.67
CA ASP A 740 -22.92 2.54 8.20
C ASP A 740 -23.72 3.07 9.39
N LYS A 741 -23.65 4.39 9.60
CA LYS A 741 -24.25 5.09 10.74
C LYS A 741 -25.73 4.77 10.95
N GLU A 742 -26.46 4.55 9.88
CA GLU A 742 -27.90 4.27 9.85
C GLU A 742 -28.23 2.92 10.50
N THR A 743 -27.33 1.93 10.43
CA THR A 743 -27.54 0.57 10.95
C THR A 743 -26.62 0.21 12.11
N GLY A 744 -25.53 0.98 12.29
CA GLY A 744 -24.43 0.69 13.21
C GLY A 744 -23.50 -0.42 12.73
N LEU A 745 -23.66 -0.92 11.51
CA LEU A 745 -22.84 -1.99 10.95
C LEU A 745 -21.49 -1.44 10.44
N LEU A 746 -20.45 -2.26 10.56
CA LEU A 746 -19.15 -1.98 9.98
C LEU A 746 -18.96 -2.79 8.70
N TYR A 747 -18.57 -2.12 7.62
CA TYR A 747 -18.33 -2.74 6.32
C TYR A 747 -16.89 -3.28 6.23
N TYR A 748 -16.74 -4.60 6.25
CA TYR A 748 -15.46 -5.30 6.20
C TYR A 748 -15.19 -5.88 4.80
N LYS A 749 -15.56 -5.17 3.73
CA LYS A 749 -15.42 -5.61 2.34
C LYS A 749 -16.25 -6.86 2.00
N SER A 750 -15.80 -8.03 2.45
CA SER A 750 -16.44 -9.30 2.13
C SER A 750 -17.75 -9.52 2.88
N ARG A 751 -17.86 -8.99 4.11
CA ARG A 751 -18.98 -9.18 5.04
C ARG A 751 -19.27 -7.90 5.83
N TYR A 752 -20.41 -7.89 6.52
CA TYR A 752 -20.77 -6.89 7.51
C TYR A 752 -20.57 -7.43 8.91
N TYR A 753 -19.99 -6.60 9.77
CA TYR A 753 -19.76 -6.89 11.17
C TYR A 753 -20.68 -6.03 12.03
N ASP A 754 -21.34 -6.65 13.00
CA ASP A 754 -22.17 -5.95 13.98
C ASP A 754 -21.40 -5.86 15.32
N PRO A 755 -20.94 -4.65 15.70
CA PRO A 755 -20.18 -4.45 16.94
C PRO A 755 -21.03 -4.63 18.21
N GLU A 756 -22.35 -4.48 18.13
CA GLU A 756 -23.27 -4.72 19.24
C GLU A 756 -23.41 -6.23 19.49
N MET A 757 -23.64 -7.00 18.43
CA MET A 757 -23.66 -8.47 18.45
C MET A 757 -22.27 -9.09 18.65
N ALA A 758 -21.19 -8.33 18.37
CA ALA A 758 -19.80 -8.78 18.38
C ALA A 758 -19.49 -9.91 17.35
N ARG A 759 -20.25 -9.99 16.25
CA ARG A 759 -20.14 -11.08 15.25
C ARG A 759 -20.47 -10.60 13.83
N PHE A 760 -20.07 -11.38 12.83
CA PHE A 760 -20.44 -11.13 11.43
C PHE A 760 -21.89 -11.54 11.14
N LEU A 761 -22.51 -10.88 10.17
CA LEU A 761 -23.88 -11.20 9.72
C LEU A 761 -23.96 -12.46 8.83
N GLN A 762 -22.82 -12.88 8.28
CA GLN A 762 -22.71 -14.01 7.36
C GLN A 762 -21.59 -14.95 7.82
N ALA A 763 -21.80 -16.25 7.58
CA ALA A 763 -20.74 -17.24 7.76
C ALA A 763 -19.56 -16.96 6.83
N ASP A 764 -18.35 -17.18 7.33
CA ASP A 764 -17.14 -17.18 6.51
C ASP A 764 -17.20 -18.30 5.46
N SER A 765 -16.61 -18.03 4.31
CA SER A 765 -16.41 -19.01 3.24
C SER A 765 -15.30 -20.02 3.55
N ILE A 766 -14.40 -19.68 4.48
CA ILE A 766 -13.24 -20.49 4.83
C ILE A 766 -13.42 -21.08 6.24
N VAL A 767 -13.31 -22.41 6.32
CA VAL A 767 -13.23 -23.14 7.60
C VAL A 767 -11.76 -23.26 8.00
N ASN A 768 -11.42 -22.83 9.22
CA ASN A 768 -10.08 -23.07 9.76
C ASN A 768 -10.08 -24.40 10.52
N GLY A 769 -9.65 -25.47 9.86
CA GLY A 769 -9.59 -26.79 10.47
C GLY A 769 -8.59 -26.92 11.63
N GLU A 770 -7.65 -25.99 11.77
CA GLU A 770 -6.54 -26.12 12.72
C GLU A 770 -6.80 -25.45 14.07
N SER A 771 -7.79 -24.57 14.18
CA SER A 771 -8.13 -23.85 15.41
C SER A 771 -9.32 -24.49 16.11
N VAL A 772 -9.29 -24.49 17.44
CA VAL A 772 -10.37 -25.01 18.32
C VAL A 772 -11.71 -24.35 18.01
N SER A 773 -11.69 -23.04 17.69
CA SER A 773 -12.89 -22.27 17.30
C SER A 773 -13.04 -22.13 15.78
N GLY A 774 -12.23 -22.83 14.98
CA GLY A 774 -12.18 -22.59 13.53
C GLY A 774 -13.34 -23.16 12.71
N SER A 775 -14.21 -23.97 13.33
CA SER A 775 -15.54 -24.33 12.80
C SER A 775 -16.57 -23.20 12.92
N ASN A 776 -16.29 -22.20 13.76
CA ASN A 776 -17.18 -21.08 14.02
C ASN A 776 -17.00 -19.97 12.99
N LEU A 777 -17.85 -20.00 11.97
CA LEU A 777 -17.72 -19.12 10.80
C LEU A 777 -18.21 -17.67 11.03
N TYR A 778 -18.77 -17.37 12.21
CA TYR A 778 -19.27 -16.03 12.56
C TYR A 778 -18.41 -15.32 13.60
N MET A 779 -17.41 -15.99 14.16
CA MET A 779 -16.57 -15.46 15.22
C MET A 779 -15.70 -14.31 14.69
N TYR A 780 -15.60 -13.23 15.47
CA TYR A 780 -14.69 -12.13 15.17
C TYR A 780 -13.34 -12.37 15.83
N VAL A 781 -12.29 -12.47 14.99
CA VAL A 781 -10.87 -12.50 15.36
C VAL A 781 -10.51 -13.42 16.54
N ASP A 782 -11.05 -14.64 16.51
CA ASP A 782 -10.86 -15.68 17.54
C ASP A 782 -11.12 -15.20 18.98
N GLY A 783 -11.97 -14.18 19.17
CA GLY A 783 -12.36 -13.69 20.50
C GLY A 783 -11.32 -12.80 21.17
N ASN A 784 -10.33 -12.30 20.42
CA ASN A 784 -9.30 -11.38 20.92
C ASN A 784 -9.23 -10.09 20.07
N PRO A 785 -10.25 -9.23 20.19
CA PRO A 785 -10.39 -8.02 19.37
C PRO A 785 -9.44 -6.88 19.77
N LEU A 786 -8.66 -7.06 20.84
CA LEU A 786 -7.68 -6.08 21.33
C LEU A 786 -6.32 -6.27 20.68
N SER A 787 -6.00 -7.51 20.32
CA SER A 787 -4.76 -7.83 19.64
C SER A 787 -5.01 -7.88 18.13
N TYR A 788 -6.04 -8.61 17.68
CA TYR A 788 -6.25 -8.96 16.27
C TYR A 788 -7.30 -8.08 15.59
N ARG A 789 -7.18 -7.95 14.26
CA ARG A 789 -8.18 -7.31 13.38
C ARG A 789 -8.37 -8.14 12.12
N ASP A 790 -9.52 -8.00 11.47
CA ASP A 790 -9.78 -8.59 10.15
C ASP A 790 -9.81 -7.47 9.08
N PRO A 791 -8.82 -7.34 8.19
CA PRO A 791 -8.83 -6.28 7.18
C PRO A 791 -9.84 -6.47 6.05
N ALA A 792 -10.26 -7.71 5.78
CA ALA A 792 -10.98 -8.08 4.56
C ALA A 792 -12.34 -8.78 4.81
N GLY A 793 -12.68 -9.02 6.08
CA GLY A 793 -13.88 -9.76 6.47
C GLY A 793 -13.81 -11.22 6.07
N GLN A 794 -12.63 -11.80 5.84
CA GLN A 794 -12.40 -13.21 5.56
C GLN A 794 -11.30 -13.69 6.50
N ASN A 795 -11.32 -14.95 6.90
CA ASN A 795 -10.28 -15.51 7.77
C ASN A 795 -8.89 -15.47 7.09
N ALA A 796 -8.21 -14.35 7.30
CA ALA A 796 -6.79 -14.12 7.09
C ALA A 796 -6.32 -13.37 8.34
N LEU A 797 -6.12 -14.12 9.44
CA LEU A 797 -5.56 -13.63 10.70
C LEU A 797 -4.25 -12.88 10.46
N ILE A 798 -4.32 -11.54 10.33
CA ILE A 798 -3.15 -10.68 10.15
C ILE A 798 -3.31 -9.38 10.95
N HIS A 799 -2.47 -9.21 11.97
CA HIS A 799 -2.28 -7.95 12.69
C HIS A 799 -1.64 -6.85 11.83
N MET A 800 -2.04 -5.59 12.03
CA MET A 800 -1.38 -4.39 11.51
C MET A 800 0.07 -4.26 12.01
N PHE A 801 0.27 -4.49 13.31
CA PHE A 801 1.57 -4.31 13.97
C PHE A 801 2.61 -5.33 13.48
N ASN A 802 2.22 -6.60 13.29
CA ASN A 802 3.10 -7.64 12.74
C ASN A 802 3.41 -7.43 11.25
N GLN A 803 2.57 -6.72 10.49
CA GLN A 803 2.94 -6.29 9.15
C GLN A 803 3.92 -5.11 9.19
N ILE A 804 3.78 -4.14 10.10
CA ILE A 804 4.72 -3.01 10.20
C ILE A 804 6.13 -3.52 10.57
N VAL A 805 6.24 -4.55 11.42
CA VAL A 805 7.54 -5.13 11.78
C VAL A 805 8.03 -6.21 10.80
N LYS A 806 7.17 -7.08 10.22
CA LYS A 806 7.58 -7.99 9.11
C LYS A 806 7.97 -7.24 7.84
N THR A 807 7.38 -6.06 7.62
CA THR A 807 7.78 -5.19 6.53
C THR A 807 9.15 -4.61 6.89
N MET A 808 9.41 -4.03 8.07
CA MET A 808 10.74 -3.46 8.39
C MET A 808 11.91 -4.46 8.54
N ILE A 809 11.66 -5.77 8.71
CA ILE A 809 12.70 -6.78 9.02
C ILE A 809 12.80 -7.91 7.97
N GLY A 810 12.08 -7.82 6.85
CA GLY A 810 12.38 -8.60 5.64
C GLY A 810 11.64 -9.93 5.52
N PHE A 811 10.48 -9.89 4.88
CA PHE A 811 10.18 -10.85 3.83
C PHE A 811 9.84 -10.07 2.55
N ALA A 812 10.86 -10.01 1.69
CA ALA A 812 10.78 -9.63 0.30
C ALA A 812 9.50 -10.21 -0.33
N ASN A 813 8.82 -9.44 -1.19
CA ASN A 813 8.99 -9.60 -2.63
C ASN A 813 9.22 -11.07 -2.98
N LYS A 814 8.31 -11.66 -3.77
CA LYS A 814 8.61 -12.90 -4.48
C LYS A 814 9.93 -12.71 -5.23
N ASN A 815 11.03 -13.11 -4.58
CA ASN A 815 12.31 -13.28 -5.23
C ASN A 815 12.03 -14.30 -6.32
N MET A 816 12.39 -13.94 -7.55
CA MET A 816 12.56 -14.93 -8.60
C MET A 816 13.29 -16.14 -8.00
N PRO A 817 12.82 -17.37 -8.25
CA PRO A 817 13.42 -18.55 -7.68
C PRO A 817 14.92 -18.57 -8.02
N SER A 818 15.76 -18.74 -7.00
CA SER A 818 17.20 -18.89 -7.22
C SER A 818 17.46 -20.04 -8.19
N LYS A 819 18.60 -20.00 -8.90
CA LYS A 819 19.04 -21.06 -9.83
C LYS A 819 18.94 -22.46 -9.20
N ALA A 820 19.18 -22.59 -7.90
CA ALA A 820 19.04 -23.83 -7.15
C ALA A 820 17.58 -24.31 -6.99
N THR A 821 16.62 -23.38 -6.84
CA THR A 821 15.17 -23.69 -6.75
C THR A 821 14.60 -24.05 -8.12
N VAL A 822 15.03 -23.38 -9.20
CA VAL A 822 14.65 -23.74 -10.58
C VAL A 822 15.25 -25.09 -10.96
N GLU A 823 16.53 -25.35 -10.67
CA GLU A 823 17.13 -26.68 -10.88
C GLU A 823 16.47 -27.76 -10.04
N LYS A 824 16.05 -27.48 -8.80
CA LYS A 824 15.33 -28.43 -7.95
C LYS A 824 13.95 -28.75 -8.51
N ASN A 825 13.24 -27.77 -9.07
CA ASN A 825 11.93 -27.95 -9.71
C ASN A 825 12.04 -28.68 -11.05
N VAL A 826 13.04 -28.37 -11.87
CA VAL A 826 13.32 -29.11 -13.13
C VAL A 826 13.77 -30.55 -12.84
N ARG A 827 14.58 -30.79 -11.80
CA ARG A 827 14.95 -32.15 -11.34
C ARG A 827 13.78 -32.88 -10.66
N ALA A 828 12.79 -32.17 -10.11
CA ALA A 828 11.57 -32.77 -9.56
C ALA A 828 10.61 -33.19 -10.68
N ILE A 829 10.45 -32.36 -11.71
CA ILE A 829 9.72 -32.69 -12.94
C ILE A 829 10.36 -33.87 -13.66
N GLY A 830 11.70 -33.88 -13.80
CA GLY A 830 12.44 -35.01 -14.37
C GLY A 830 12.29 -36.31 -13.56
N ARG A 831 12.25 -36.23 -12.22
CA ARG A 831 11.97 -37.39 -11.35
C ARG A 831 10.52 -37.86 -11.41
N GLY A 832 9.55 -36.97 -11.64
CA GLY A 832 8.14 -37.31 -11.84
C GLY A 832 7.88 -38.03 -13.17
N ILE A 833 8.53 -37.58 -14.25
CA ILE A 833 8.47 -38.23 -15.57
C ILE A 833 9.11 -39.63 -15.52
N ASP A 834 10.25 -39.76 -14.84
CA ASP A 834 10.95 -41.05 -14.69
C ASP A 834 10.21 -42.03 -13.75
N HIS A 835 9.50 -41.52 -12.73
CA HIS A 835 8.62 -42.33 -11.90
C HIS A 835 7.36 -42.79 -12.67
N GLY A 836 6.74 -41.91 -13.45
CA GLY A 836 5.60 -42.24 -14.33
C GLY A 836 5.96 -43.28 -15.40
N ALA A 837 7.15 -43.15 -16.03
CA ALA A 837 7.65 -44.13 -16.98
C ALA A 837 7.91 -45.50 -16.35
N ARG A 838 8.42 -45.54 -15.10
CA ARG A 838 8.65 -46.80 -14.36
C ARG A 838 7.35 -47.46 -13.87
N VAL A 839 6.31 -46.70 -13.56
CA VAL A 839 4.98 -47.22 -13.20
C VAL A 839 4.25 -47.79 -14.42
N ILE A 840 4.32 -47.11 -15.57
CA ILE A 840 3.76 -47.59 -16.85
C ILE A 840 4.52 -48.84 -17.34
N GLY A 841 5.85 -48.88 -17.17
CA GLY A 841 6.67 -50.06 -17.49
C GLY A 841 6.37 -51.28 -16.61
N ARG A 842 5.96 -51.08 -15.35
CA ARG A 842 5.55 -52.19 -14.44
C ARG A 842 4.15 -52.72 -14.77
N GLY A 843 3.27 -51.92 -15.37
CA GLY A 843 1.97 -52.36 -15.88
C GLY A 843 2.01 -53.19 -17.18
N ALA A 844 3.15 -53.21 -17.88
CA ALA A 844 3.30 -53.92 -19.16
C ALA A 844 3.84 -55.36 -19.02
N ALA A 845 3.99 -55.88 -17.79
CA ALA A 845 4.56 -57.20 -17.50
C ALA A 845 3.69 -58.40 -17.92
N GLY A 846 2.57 -58.18 -18.63
CA GLY A 846 1.66 -59.22 -19.12
C GLY A 846 1.32 -59.15 -20.62
N MET A 847 2.03 -58.34 -21.42
CA MET A 847 1.73 -58.15 -22.84
C MET A 847 2.63 -58.97 -23.78
N ASN A 848 2.08 -59.36 -24.94
CA ASN A 848 2.77 -60.13 -25.98
C ASN A 848 4.09 -59.46 -26.44
N HIS A 849 5.15 -60.25 -26.57
CA HIS A 849 6.54 -59.82 -26.85
C HIS A 849 6.68 -58.90 -28.09
N ASN A 850 5.83 -59.06 -29.11
CA ASN A 850 5.87 -58.22 -30.31
C ASN A 850 5.26 -56.82 -30.11
N ILE A 851 4.33 -56.68 -29.16
CA ILE A 851 3.68 -55.41 -28.79
C ILE A 851 4.58 -54.65 -27.82
N GLN A 852 5.22 -55.37 -26.88
CA GLN A 852 6.18 -54.81 -25.92
C GLN A 852 7.37 -54.16 -26.64
N ALA A 853 7.94 -54.84 -27.64
CA ALA A 853 9.07 -54.31 -28.43
C ALA A 853 8.71 -53.04 -29.22
N ARG A 854 7.47 -52.95 -29.76
CA ARG A 854 6.98 -51.74 -30.45
C ARG A 854 6.71 -50.58 -29.48
N PHE A 855 6.20 -50.89 -28.28
CA PHE A 855 5.92 -49.91 -27.24
C PHE A 855 7.21 -49.30 -26.66
N TYR A 856 8.23 -50.12 -26.38
CA TYR A 856 9.54 -49.64 -25.94
C TYR A 856 10.28 -48.81 -27.01
N LYS A 857 10.10 -49.15 -28.30
CA LYS A 857 10.69 -48.38 -29.40
C LYS A 857 10.05 -46.99 -29.57
N GLN A 858 8.73 -46.87 -29.35
CA GLN A 858 8.01 -45.59 -29.31
C GLN A 858 8.41 -44.74 -28.09
N LEU A 859 8.55 -45.35 -26.90
CA LEU A 859 9.01 -44.64 -25.70
C LEU A 859 10.44 -44.11 -25.85
N HIS A 860 11.35 -44.88 -26.46
CA HIS A 860 12.71 -44.43 -26.73
C HIS A 860 12.77 -43.25 -27.71
N LEU A 861 11.87 -43.19 -28.69
CA LEU A 861 11.76 -42.05 -29.62
C LEU A 861 11.24 -40.78 -28.93
N ILE A 862 10.26 -40.91 -28.03
CA ILE A 862 9.71 -39.79 -27.24
C ILE A 862 10.76 -39.25 -26.25
N ASP A 863 11.54 -40.13 -25.61
CA ASP A 863 12.65 -39.74 -24.74
C ASP A 863 13.79 -39.03 -25.53
N HIS A 864 14.10 -39.51 -26.74
CA HIS A 864 15.13 -38.89 -27.59
C HIS A 864 14.68 -37.50 -28.11
N ALA A 865 13.40 -37.34 -28.45
CA ALA A 865 12.81 -36.06 -28.84
C ALA A 865 12.75 -35.07 -27.65
N GLY A 866 12.35 -35.54 -26.47
CA GLY A 866 12.34 -34.73 -25.24
C GLY A 866 13.75 -34.24 -24.84
N ARG A 867 14.78 -35.10 -24.97
CA ARG A 867 16.18 -34.71 -24.73
C ARG A 867 16.76 -33.79 -25.81
N ALA A 868 16.22 -33.80 -27.02
CA ALA A 868 16.64 -32.88 -28.09
C ALA A 868 16.05 -31.47 -27.88
N VAL A 869 14.78 -31.37 -27.50
CA VAL A 869 14.10 -30.11 -27.14
C VAL A 869 14.74 -29.48 -25.89
N MET A 870 15.03 -30.29 -24.87
CA MET A 870 15.71 -29.78 -23.66
C MET A 870 17.14 -29.30 -23.95
N ARG A 871 17.84 -29.90 -24.93
CA ARG A 871 19.16 -29.43 -25.38
C ARG A 871 19.07 -28.14 -26.20
N SER A 872 18.07 -27.97 -27.07
CA SER A 872 17.91 -26.71 -27.83
C SER A 872 17.52 -25.55 -26.92
N VAL A 873 16.72 -25.81 -25.89
CA VAL A 873 16.36 -24.82 -24.86
C VAL A 873 17.60 -24.46 -24.00
N ASP A 874 18.43 -25.43 -23.58
CA ASP A 874 19.67 -25.14 -22.82
C ASP A 874 20.69 -24.33 -23.64
N HIS A 875 20.84 -24.63 -24.95
CA HIS A 875 21.74 -23.88 -25.84
C HIS A 875 21.27 -22.44 -26.08
N SER A 876 19.97 -22.22 -26.30
CA SER A 876 19.40 -20.88 -26.53
C SER A 876 19.45 -20.00 -25.27
N TRP A 877 19.27 -20.59 -24.08
CA TRP A 877 19.42 -19.90 -22.80
C TRP A 877 20.88 -19.58 -22.45
N ARG A 878 21.85 -20.43 -22.82
CA ARG A 878 23.28 -20.13 -22.65
C ARG A 878 23.75 -18.96 -23.51
N GLU A 879 23.30 -18.85 -24.76
CA GLU A 879 23.64 -17.74 -25.65
C GLU A 879 23.10 -16.39 -25.14
N VAL A 880 21.88 -16.37 -24.60
CA VAL A 880 21.27 -15.16 -24.02
C VAL A 880 21.97 -14.73 -22.72
N LEU A 881 22.40 -15.71 -21.91
CA LEU A 881 23.14 -15.45 -20.67
C LEU A 881 24.62 -15.08 -20.90
N GLU A 882 25.27 -15.59 -21.95
CA GLU A 882 26.63 -15.17 -22.34
C GLU A 882 26.65 -13.74 -22.89
N LYS A 883 25.63 -13.33 -23.65
CA LYS A 883 25.48 -11.93 -24.10
C LYS A 883 25.23 -10.97 -22.94
N SER A 884 24.37 -11.33 -21.98
CA SER A 884 24.09 -10.46 -20.82
C SER A 884 25.25 -10.38 -19.84
N THR A 885 25.99 -11.47 -19.62
CA THR A 885 27.18 -11.47 -18.76
C THR A 885 28.38 -10.77 -19.41
N ARG A 886 28.49 -10.75 -20.74
CA ARG A 886 29.51 -9.95 -21.45
C ARG A 886 29.24 -8.45 -21.31
N ILE A 887 27.99 -8.00 -21.48
CA ILE A 887 27.57 -6.60 -21.27
C ILE A 887 27.75 -6.19 -19.79
N GLY A 888 27.40 -7.07 -18.85
CA GLY A 888 27.61 -6.83 -17.42
C GLY A 888 29.08 -6.78 -16.98
N ARG A 889 29.97 -7.55 -17.61
CA ARG A 889 31.43 -7.50 -17.35
C ARG A 889 32.09 -6.27 -17.94
N GLU A 890 31.59 -5.73 -19.05
CA GLU A 890 32.08 -4.48 -19.63
C GLU A 890 31.62 -3.25 -18.83
N MET A 891 30.38 -3.23 -18.34
CA MET A 891 29.92 -2.21 -17.40
C MET A 891 30.60 -2.30 -16.02
N GLY A 892 30.87 -3.51 -15.52
CA GLY A 892 31.56 -3.72 -14.24
C GLY A 892 33.03 -3.30 -14.24
N ARG A 893 33.73 -3.42 -15.38
CA ARG A 893 35.13 -2.96 -15.51
C ARG A 893 35.27 -1.43 -15.56
N GLY A 894 34.28 -0.72 -16.10
CA GLY A 894 34.25 0.75 -16.08
C GLY A 894 34.01 1.31 -14.67
N ILE A 895 33.17 0.63 -13.87
CA ILE A 895 32.78 1.09 -12.54
C ILE A 895 33.84 0.68 -11.48
N ASP A 896 34.44 -0.51 -11.56
CA ASP A 896 35.48 -0.95 -10.59
C ASP A 896 36.81 -0.17 -10.74
N GLY A 897 37.14 0.31 -11.94
CA GLY A 897 38.32 1.15 -12.21
C GLY A 897 38.22 2.56 -11.62
N ALA A 898 37.02 3.17 -11.65
CA ALA A 898 36.75 4.47 -11.06
C ALA A 898 36.63 4.40 -9.52
N VAL A 899 36.03 3.32 -9.00
CA VAL A 899 35.81 3.14 -7.56
C VAL A 899 37.09 2.74 -6.81
N ARG A 900 38.00 1.94 -7.43
CA ARG A 900 39.31 1.64 -6.81
C ARG A 900 40.25 2.84 -6.70
N LYS A 901 40.13 3.84 -7.57
CA LYS A 901 40.95 5.06 -7.52
C LYS A 901 40.44 6.10 -6.50
N ILE A 902 39.16 6.01 -6.14
CA ILE A 902 38.51 6.85 -5.12
C ILE A 902 38.70 6.29 -3.70
N LEU A 903 38.79 4.96 -3.54
CA LEU A 903 38.82 4.30 -2.23
C LEU A 903 40.22 3.93 -1.69
N SER A 904 41.30 4.04 -2.48
CA SER A 904 42.66 3.66 -2.05
C SER A 904 43.63 4.82 -1.86
N GLY A 905 43.16 6.00 -1.44
CA GLY A 905 43.99 7.17 -1.12
C GLY A 905 44.93 7.00 0.09
N GLY A 906 45.68 5.90 0.19
CA GLY A 906 46.67 5.68 1.24
C GLY A 906 47.68 4.60 0.86
N THR A 907 48.95 4.97 0.72
CA THR A 907 50.08 4.05 0.67
C THR A 907 50.27 3.37 2.02
N TYR A 908 50.28 2.04 2.01
CA TYR A 908 50.52 1.18 3.17
C TYR A 908 52.01 1.14 3.50
N SER A 909 52.42 1.61 4.68
CA SER A 909 53.73 1.29 5.26
C SER A 909 53.57 0.80 6.70
N ARG A 910 54.23 -0.32 6.99
CA ARG A 910 54.10 -1.13 8.19
C ARG A 910 55.22 -0.71 9.14
N ASN A 911 54.94 0.09 10.17
CA ASN A 911 55.64 0.05 11.47
C ASN A 911 55.01 0.95 12.55
N HIS A 912 54.76 0.32 13.70
CA HIS A 912 54.58 0.83 15.08
C HIS A 912 53.59 1.97 15.41
N GLY A 913 52.49 1.59 16.07
CA GLY A 913 52.10 2.09 17.40
C GLY A 913 51.61 3.54 17.56
N THR A 914 50.31 3.78 17.34
CA THR A 914 49.33 4.66 18.06
C THR A 914 48.32 5.23 17.07
N ARG A 915 47.02 5.21 17.44
CA ARG A 915 45.91 5.73 16.62
C ARG A 915 45.45 7.07 17.16
N MET A 916 45.58 8.13 16.37
CA MET A 916 44.78 9.35 16.51
C MET A 916 44.36 9.81 15.11
N TRP A 917 43.08 10.18 14.96
CA TRP A 917 42.57 10.86 13.77
C TRP A 917 42.67 12.37 14.00
N SER A 918 43.36 13.09 13.12
CA SER A 918 43.19 14.55 12.96
C SER A 918 43.05 14.88 11.48
N LEU A 919 42.12 15.79 11.17
CA LEU A 919 41.90 16.35 9.84
C LEU A 919 42.68 17.66 9.74
N ASP A 920 43.77 17.68 8.96
CA ASP A 920 44.47 18.91 8.60
C ASP A 920 43.87 19.49 7.29
N HIS A 921 43.44 20.75 7.35
CA HIS A 921 42.75 21.48 6.28
C HIS A 921 43.72 22.36 5.48
N SER A 922 44.69 21.75 4.79
CA SER A 922 45.64 22.50 3.94
C SER A 922 45.96 21.90 2.56
N ILE A 923 45.29 20.81 2.14
CA ILE A 923 45.60 20.14 0.85
C ILE A 923 44.57 20.41 -0.26
N THR A 924 43.46 21.09 0.03
CA THR A 924 42.42 21.40 -0.97
C THR A 924 42.77 22.56 -1.92
N GLY A 925 43.84 23.31 -1.65
CA GLY A 925 44.25 24.48 -2.44
C GLY A 925 45.24 24.23 -3.59
N LYS A 926 45.84 23.03 -3.69
CA LYS A 926 46.89 22.75 -4.70
C LYS A 926 46.47 21.77 -5.81
N PHE A 927 45.29 21.16 -5.74
CA PHE A 927 44.83 20.18 -6.74
C PHE A 927 43.97 20.78 -7.87
N LEU A 928 43.48 22.02 -7.70
CA LEU A 928 42.59 22.68 -8.68
C LEU A 928 43.32 23.56 -9.71
N GLY A 929 44.66 23.59 -9.70
CA GLY A 929 45.44 24.51 -10.55
C GLY A 929 46.00 23.94 -11.85
N HIS A 930 46.18 22.62 -11.99
CA HIS A 930 47.01 22.08 -13.09
C HIS A 930 46.56 20.75 -13.72
N ALA A 931 45.28 20.37 -13.66
CA ALA A 931 44.82 19.10 -14.24
C ALA A 931 43.64 19.21 -15.23
N TRP A 932 43.22 20.42 -15.61
CA TRP A 932 42.10 20.63 -16.53
C TRP A 932 42.50 21.16 -17.92
N GLN A 933 43.78 21.42 -18.17
CA GLN A 933 44.26 21.93 -19.46
C GLN A 933 44.85 20.87 -20.40
N ASP A 934 45.13 19.64 -19.95
CA ASP A 934 45.86 18.64 -20.75
C ASP A 934 45.06 17.37 -21.12
N ILE A 935 43.72 17.35 -20.94
CA ILE A 935 42.94 16.10 -21.10
C ILE A 935 41.95 16.09 -22.27
N LEU A 936 41.60 17.23 -22.88
CA LEU A 936 40.69 17.25 -24.04
C LEU A 936 41.06 18.41 -25.00
N ASP A 937 41.60 18.09 -26.17
CA ASP A 937 41.81 19.02 -27.30
C ASP A 937 40.46 19.42 -27.92
N TRP A 938 39.67 20.20 -27.18
CA TRP A 938 38.39 20.74 -27.64
C TRP A 938 38.54 22.20 -28.06
N ASP A 939 37.97 22.56 -29.21
CA ASP A 939 37.84 23.94 -29.64
C ASP A 939 36.67 24.60 -28.90
N TRP A 940 36.99 25.13 -27.72
CA TRP A 940 36.05 25.85 -26.86
C TRP A 940 35.44 27.08 -27.53
N GLY A 941 36.07 27.66 -28.55
CA GLY A 941 35.51 28.76 -29.33
C GLY A 941 34.25 28.33 -30.09
N LYS A 942 34.31 27.17 -30.77
CA LYS A 942 33.15 26.60 -31.47
C LYS A 942 32.08 26.09 -30.52
N ILE A 943 32.47 25.48 -29.40
CA ILE A 943 31.52 25.01 -28.38
C ILE A 943 30.75 26.20 -27.78
N LEU A 944 31.44 27.26 -27.37
CA LEU A 944 30.80 28.44 -26.79
C LEU A 944 29.94 29.18 -27.82
N ALA A 945 30.35 29.25 -29.09
CA ALA A 945 29.54 29.82 -30.16
C ALA A 945 28.25 29.01 -30.41
N GLY A 946 28.33 27.67 -30.46
CA GLY A 946 27.16 26.82 -30.59
C GLY A 946 26.21 26.91 -29.39
N VAL A 947 26.75 26.95 -28.17
CA VAL A 947 25.96 27.16 -26.94
C VAL A 947 25.29 28.54 -26.94
N ALA A 948 25.97 29.59 -27.38
CA ALA A 948 25.38 30.93 -27.49
C ALA A 948 24.21 30.96 -28.49
N ILE A 949 24.33 30.28 -29.64
CA ILE A 949 23.23 30.15 -30.62
C ILE A 949 22.03 29.41 -30.00
N VAL A 950 22.26 28.32 -29.25
CA VAL A 950 21.20 27.62 -28.52
C VAL A 950 20.54 28.53 -27.49
N VAL A 951 21.32 29.33 -26.76
CA VAL A 951 20.78 30.27 -25.77
C VAL A 951 19.91 31.34 -26.41
N VAL A 952 20.32 31.91 -27.56
CA VAL A 952 19.50 32.90 -28.29
C VAL A 952 18.22 32.27 -28.82
N VAL A 953 18.27 31.05 -29.36
CA VAL A 953 17.09 30.36 -29.90
C VAL A 953 16.11 29.93 -28.79
N VAL A 954 16.61 29.47 -27.64
CA VAL A 954 15.78 28.91 -26.55
C VAL A 954 15.24 30.00 -25.62
N PHE A 955 16.05 31.02 -25.31
CA PHE A 955 15.71 32.02 -24.30
C PHE A 955 15.32 33.39 -24.88
N PHE A 956 15.65 33.67 -26.14
CA PHE A 956 15.31 34.94 -26.80
C PHE A 956 14.69 34.78 -28.21
N PRO A 957 13.69 33.89 -28.40
CA PRO A 957 13.07 33.67 -29.72
C PRO A 957 12.37 34.93 -30.28
N GLU A 958 11.96 35.84 -29.39
CA GLU A 958 11.33 37.11 -29.73
C GLU A 958 12.26 38.05 -30.53
N VAL A 959 13.59 37.96 -30.33
CA VAL A 959 14.58 38.75 -31.07
C VAL A 959 14.70 38.28 -32.53
N ILE A 960 14.58 36.97 -32.76
CA ILE A 960 14.60 36.37 -34.11
C ILE A 960 13.31 36.69 -34.85
N LEU A 961 12.17 36.62 -34.15
CA LEU A 961 10.86 36.98 -34.69
C LEU A 961 10.77 38.47 -35.03
N ALA A 962 11.31 39.35 -34.18
CA ALA A 962 11.39 40.79 -34.45
C ALA A 962 12.30 41.12 -35.63
N GLY A 963 13.41 40.40 -35.80
CA GLY A 963 14.29 40.53 -36.96
C GLY A 963 13.61 40.12 -38.28
N LEU A 964 12.85 39.02 -38.28
CA LEU A 964 12.12 38.54 -39.46
C LEU A 964 10.90 39.40 -39.81
N GLU A 965 10.35 40.10 -38.83
CA GLU A 965 9.26 41.07 -38.99
C GLU A 965 9.71 42.35 -39.69
N ILE A 966 10.96 42.79 -39.49
CA ILE A 966 11.56 43.92 -40.20
C ILE A 966 11.68 43.65 -41.72
N PHE A 967 11.73 42.38 -42.14
CA PHE A 967 11.90 41.96 -43.53
C PHE A 967 10.69 41.23 -44.13
N ASP A 968 9.57 41.15 -43.40
CA ASP A 968 8.31 40.50 -43.82
C ASP A 968 8.43 39.00 -44.18
N LEU A 969 9.27 38.27 -43.44
CA LEU A 969 9.63 36.86 -43.69
C LEU A 969 9.14 35.89 -42.58
N LYS A 970 8.06 36.23 -41.85
CA LYS A 970 7.58 35.43 -40.69
C LYS A 970 7.26 33.97 -41.03
N TYR A 971 6.84 33.66 -42.26
CA TYR A 971 6.54 32.29 -42.70
C TYR A 971 7.78 31.37 -42.74
N LEU A 972 8.99 31.93 -42.72
CA LEU A 972 10.26 31.18 -42.69
C LEU A 972 10.81 30.95 -41.28
N ALA A 973 10.17 31.48 -40.22
CA ALA A 973 10.69 31.43 -38.86
C ALA A 973 11.06 30.01 -38.41
N GLY A 974 10.23 29.01 -38.74
CA GLY A 974 10.53 27.61 -38.44
C GLY A 974 11.78 27.08 -39.16
N SER A 975 12.00 27.46 -40.42
CA SER A 975 13.19 27.06 -41.18
C SER A 975 14.47 27.74 -40.70
N VAL A 976 14.38 29.03 -40.32
CA VAL A 976 15.51 29.81 -39.81
C VAL A 976 15.95 29.28 -38.45
N ILE A 977 15.00 29.01 -37.55
CA ILE A 977 15.28 28.46 -36.22
C ILE A 977 15.84 27.04 -36.34
N ALA A 978 15.28 26.19 -37.20
CA ALA A 978 15.83 24.86 -37.46
C ALA A 978 17.27 24.92 -37.98
N SER A 979 17.54 25.80 -38.94
CA SER A 979 18.89 26.00 -39.49
C SER A 979 19.88 26.48 -38.42
N MET A 980 19.47 27.39 -37.52
CA MET A 980 20.31 27.86 -36.41
C MET A 980 20.63 26.74 -35.42
N ILE A 981 19.66 25.87 -35.11
CA ILE A 981 19.87 24.71 -34.22
C ILE A 981 20.81 23.68 -34.87
N PHE A 982 20.63 23.37 -36.15
CA PHE A 982 21.54 22.48 -36.87
C PHE A 982 22.97 23.04 -36.93
N THR A 983 23.10 24.36 -37.11
CA THR A 983 24.40 25.05 -37.10
C THR A 983 25.03 25.00 -35.71
N ALA A 984 24.24 25.19 -34.65
CA ALA A 984 24.72 25.10 -33.27
C ALA A 984 25.18 23.69 -32.89
N ALA A 985 24.41 22.66 -33.26
CA ALA A 985 24.77 21.26 -33.04
C ALA A 985 26.05 20.91 -33.80
N LYS A 986 26.16 21.34 -35.06
CA LYS A 986 27.37 21.16 -35.87
C LYS A 986 28.60 21.81 -35.23
N LEU A 987 28.49 23.05 -34.76
CA LEU A 987 29.60 23.77 -34.09
C LEU A 987 30.03 23.11 -32.78
N ILE A 988 29.08 22.58 -31.99
CA ILE A 988 29.41 21.86 -30.75
C ILE A 988 30.11 20.53 -31.07
N ILE A 989 29.63 19.80 -32.08
CA ILE A 989 30.22 18.53 -32.50
C ILE A 989 31.63 18.75 -33.09
N GLU A 990 31.80 19.73 -33.97
CA GLU A 990 33.11 20.13 -34.52
C GLU A 990 34.05 20.71 -33.46
N GLY A 991 33.52 21.29 -32.39
CA GLY A 991 34.31 21.75 -31.25
C GLY A 991 34.78 20.61 -30.34
N MET A 992 34.05 19.49 -30.32
CA MET A 992 34.38 18.29 -29.54
C MET A 992 35.24 17.29 -30.32
N ALA A 993 35.21 17.34 -31.65
CA ALA A 993 36.03 16.55 -32.55
C ALA A 993 37.24 17.39 -33.02
N GLY A 994 38.38 17.25 -32.34
CA GLY A 994 39.64 17.90 -32.75
C GLY A 994 40.09 17.54 -34.18
N GLU A 995 41.09 18.25 -34.70
CA GLU A 995 41.62 18.11 -36.09
C GLU A 995 41.99 16.66 -36.47
N GLU A 996 41.85 16.37 -37.77
CA GLU A 996 41.96 15.05 -38.42
C GLU A 996 43.14 14.19 -37.94
N ALA A 997 42.87 12.93 -37.60
CA ALA A 997 43.88 11.88 -37.63
C ALA A 997 44.03 11.39 -39.08
N GLU A 998 45.26 11.44 -39.61
CA GLU A 998 45.68 11.08 -40.99
C GLU A 998 45.30 9.68 -41.51
N ASP A 999 44.55 8.85 -40.77
CA ASP A 999 44.34 7.42 -41.08
C ASP A 999 42.96 7.06 -41.66
N GLY A 1000 42.20 8.03 -42.19
CA GLY A 1000 41.15 7.78 -43.20
C GLY A 1000 40.01 6.83 -42.81
N ARG A 1001 39.63 6.70 -41.53
CA ARG A 1001 38.43 5.92 -41.12
C ARG A 1001 37.33 6.83 -40.59
N PRO A 1002 36.07 6.68 -41.03
CA PRO A 1002 34.95 7.45 -40.48
C PRO A 1002 34.59 6.95 -39.08
N TYR A 1003 34.32 7.88 -38.16
CA TYR A 1003 33.72 7.57 -36.86
C TYR A 1003 32.25 7.20 -37.03
N ASN A 1004 31.87 6.08 -36.42
CA ASN A 1004 30.51 5.55 -36.38
C ASN A 1004 29.67 6.38 -35.39
N THR A 1005 28.77 7.21 -35.92
CA THR A 1005 27.78 7.96 -35.15
C THR A 1005 26.54 7.08 -34.90
N ASN A 1006 26.44 6.54 -33.68
CA ASN A 1006 25.19 6.07 -33.10
C ASN A 1006 25.01 6.75 -31.74
#